data_AF-A0A945S2G8-F1
#
_entry.id   AF-A0A945S2G8-F1
#
_cell.length_a   1.000
_cell.length_b   1.000
_cell.length_c   1.000
_cell.angle_alpha   90.00
_cell.angle_beta   90.00
_cell.angle_gamma   90.00
#
_symmetry.space_group_name_H-M   'P 1'
#
loop_
_entity.id
_entity.type
_entity.pdbx_description
1 polymer ?
#
loop_
_entity_poly.entity_id
_entity_poly.type
_entity_poly.pdbx_seq_one_letter_code
_entity_poly.pdbx_strand_id
1 'polypeptide(L)'
;MYQLDRSRFVFISLFTGALFACITQVVADEGSFVPPGETEPEPYLLEQPGTVVRGRKHPLIVFLHGRGGTHRRQWLTPALDTFRKQAAARGYFVLVPHLGTDSWMNARARRVLNALLDRTLKSHPIDRERVFVMGMSMGGGGALTFAVHHGARVCAVCDIFGVTDFTQFYNAGRYHESLSKAFGGTPESVPEVYQAQSAVTRIDAFAKVPVFVLHGDSDTVVPTEHSRQFVKAMMVPGYDVLYREVPGGTHTSGLIRGHEDEILGFFDAVGGSDYDPRLAFLATRTNLAQGKPYQFSAEPRYRLTADDGDLTDLTDGALSARRDERVWFERQCVAWHGDHGVNLVVDLGAVQGIGEITGRFLGGREQGGLRFPQQVGVAVSADGETYRRVGLYRKTMDDADFGVPAEEGRAWMHALRFRDLRTRGRYVAFMVQFDGSFCASDELFVLAADHFVAQDKPGSPVSRPVVFPFGPDRYTAYPLKGQWFAGPVESWSCIGGRNTLPDKRALVTLILDLPPEVVLTKTMINERYGGRPVPAPEPKEIVEGDSRYLRYEIEARGLSEKFWMYLFWRTDQPADWSAPARLGSRWESGEQPMVALEFRAVDMPAAPRPKQTHVSLDWMSQSFWTRNRDTVLDLLAHCGFTAMPYFKRQAGKLGEDLKDALRAADAKGFEIVYNFSPIHALQAQKKKHPELLCQLPTGKPGHLCPSYRGPLLDEHLDLIAEGFAFHPGHWVFLDCEVHWSSVAQIGECTRCCAQRKDGESDTALAARLGTEIYGMLRDRLEAVRRAQGGPEFRMGSYAIHPSATRYPVLPFDSLYPDTLDFAMPSIYTVDPAAVQTRIEADRSTMARSDNIPWLQPGNMGEKPAEAQFREALSCLLAGGMGVTYYTHHGFDAADLAAVARAILTVNTHEPVFTQGIPIADWDDMAEGFSTCGRMLKGRAVWIVASDRAEPTDIVLPSPQGLRGVVSELRVEFDKAIEKHVTKGPMPFAAGQTRVFTALR
;
A
#
# COMPACT_ATOMS: atom_id res chain seq x y z
N MET A 1 20.85 -26.37 60.84
CA MET A 1 20.75 -27.84 60.99
C MET A 1 21.16 -28.47 59.67
N TYR A 2 22.23 -29.29 59.71
CA TYR A 2 22.66 -30.34 58.77
C TYR A 2 22.55 -30.10 57.25
N GLN A 3 23.59 -30.26 56.42
CA GLN A 3 25.01 -30.54 56.58
C GLN A 3 25.65 -30.29 55.19
N LEU A 4 26.53 -29.31 55.09
CA LEU A 4 27.55 -29.19 54.04
C LEU A 4 28.74 -30.04 54.48
N ASP A 5 29.43 -30.75 53.57
CA ASP A 5 30.91 -30.70 53.55
C ASP A 5 31.59 -31.36 52.32
N ARG A 6 32.74 -30.77 51.99
CA ARG A 6 33.98 -31.29 51.34
C ARG A 6 34.11 -31.32 49.83
N SER A 7 34.42 -30.13 49.33
CA SER A 7 35.52 -29.96 48.37
C SER A 7 36.90 -29.93 49.07
N ARG A 8 37.88 -30.57 48.41
CA ARG A 8 39.35 -30.28 48.34
C ARG A 8 40.33 -31.12 49.18
N PHE A 9 41.17 -31.89 48.49
CA PHE A 9 42.63 -31.69 48.29
C PHE A 9 43.46 -33.00 48.34
N VAL A 10 44.01 -33.41 47.20
CA VAL A 10 45.44 -33.79 47.06
C VAL A 10 45.95 -33.26 45.72
N PHE A 11 47.14 -32.66 45.78
CA PHE A 11 47.83 -31.80 44.83
C PHE A 11 48.64 -32.58 43.77
N ILE A 12 48.62 -32.06 42.53
CA ILE A 12 49.76 -31.81 41.61
C ILE A 12 50.81 -32.93 41.43
N SER A 13 50.83 -33.54 40.24
CA SER A 13 51.98 -33.55 39.30
C SER A 13 51.75 -34.56 38.18
N LEU A 14 51.34 -34.09 36.99
CA LEU A 14 51.78 -34.54 35.66
C LEU A 14 51.02 -33.72 34.61
N PHE A 15 51.29 -32.42 34.64
CA PHE A 15 50.95 -31.47 33.58
C PHE A 15 52.09 -31.47 32.55
N THR A 16 52.31 -32.61 31.90
CA THR A 16 53.22 -32.76 30.73
C THR A 16 52.77 -33.99 29.93
N GLY A 17 51.55 -33.88 29.39
CA GLY A 17 50.93 -34.86 28.51
C GLY A 17 49.83 -34.18 27.73
N ALA A 18 50.22 -33.17 26.93
CA ALA A 18 49.38 -32.48 25.97
C ALA A 18 48.45 -33.48 25.26
N LEU A 19 47.14 -33.27 25.30
CA LEU A 19 46.46 -32.37 24.36
C LEU A 19 46.86 -32.63 22.89
N PHE A 20 47.00 -33.89 22.49
CA PHE A 20 46.65 -34.29 21.14
C PHE A 20 45.13 -34.50 21.09
N ALA A 21 44.40 -33.37 21.08
CA ALA A 21 43.15 -33.38 20.35
C ALA A 21 43.53 -33.77 18.92
N CYS A 22 43.08 -34.92 18.44
CA CYS A 22 43.09 -35.19 17.01
C CYS A 22 42.32 -34.04 16.37
N ILE A 23 43.04 -33.07 15.81
CA ILE A 23 42.57 -32.30 14.68
C ILE A 23 42.33 -33.35 13.61
N THR A 24 41.12 -33.90 13.55
CA THR A 24 40.67 -34.59 12.35
C THR A 24 40.64 -33.51 11.28
N GLN A 25 41.71 -33.45 10.47
CA GLN A 25 41.62 -32.82 9.16
C GLN A 25 40.32 -33.31 8.53
N VAL A 26 39.52 -32.41 7.97
CA VAL A 26 38.46 -32.81 7.04
C VAL A 26 39.18 -33.52 5.91
N VAL A 27 39.18 -34.85 5.92
CA VAL A 27 39.81 -35.66 4.88
C VAL A 27 38.86 -35.59 3.69
N ALA A 28 39.16 -34.73 2.73
CA ALA A 28 38.51 -34.76 1.44
C ALA A 28 39.04 -35.97 0.68
N ASP A 29 38.20 -36.97 0.44
CA ASP A 29 38.55 -38.11 -0.37
C ASP A 29 38.47 -37.69 -1.84
N GLU A 30 39.62 -37.69 -2.53
CA GLU A 30 39.66 -37.47 -3.96
C GLU A 30 39.32 -38.77 -4.68
N GLY A 31 38.29 -38.71 -5.51
CA GLY A 31 37.82 -39.84 -6.30
C GLY A 31 37.85 -39.52 -7.79
N SER A 32 37.73 -40.57 -8.58
CA SER A 32 37.46 -40.46 -10.01
C SER A 32 36.34 -41.42 -10.42
N PHE A 33 35.59 -41.00 -11.44
CA PHE A 33 34.43 -41.73 -11.94
C PHE A 33 34.41 -41.63 -13.46
N VAL A 34 34.27 -42.75 -14.16
CA VAL A 34 34.04 -42.73 -15.61
C VAL A 34 32.54 -42.55 -15.86
N PRO A 35 32.09 -41.39 -16.37
CA PRO A 35 30.67 -41.17 -16.63
C PRO A 35 30.11 -42.12 -17.69
N PRO A 36 28.82 -42.47 -17.64
CA PRO A 36 28.21 -43.31 -18.67
C PRO A 36 28.35 -42.68 -20.06
N GLY A 37 28.97 -43.42 -20.99
CA GLY A 37 29.22 -42.96 -22.37
C GLY A 37 30.51 -42.16 -22.55
N GLU A 38 31.37 -42.07 -21.53
CA GLU A 38 32.68 -41.44 -21.61
C GLU A 38 33.81 -42.46 -21.39
N THR A 39 35.00 -42.17 -21.91
CA THR A 39 36.20 -43.03 -21.77
C THR A 39 37.15 -42.52 -20.69
N GLU A 40 37.13 -41.22 -20.41
CA GLU A 40 38.01 -40.60 -19.43
C GLU A 40 37.34 -40.48 -18.06
N PRO A 41 38.08 -40.72 -16.97
CA PRO A 41 37.55 -40.54 -15.62
C PRO A 41 37.45 -39.05 -15.25
N GLU A 42 36.30 -38.63 -14.75
CA GLU A 42 36.05 -37.30 -14.20
C GLU A 42 36.43 -37.27 -12.71
N PRO A 43 37.32 -36.36 -12.28
CA PRO A 43 37.71 -36.24 -10.88
C PRO A 43 36.66 -35.49 -10.04
N TYR A 44 36.59 -35.81 -8.76
CA TYR A 44 35.74 -35.14 -7.78
C TYR A 44 36.35 -35.20 -6.37
N LEU A 45 35.94 -34.29 -5.49
CA LEU A 45 36.14 -34.44 -4.05
C LEU A 45 34.84 -34.85 -3.37
N LEU A 46 34.95 -35.72 -2.37
CA LEU A 46 33.86 -36.00 -1.44
C LEU A 46 34.35 -35.77 -0.02
N GLU A 47 33.77 -34.79 0.66
CA GLU A 47 33.97 -34.57 2.09
C GLU A 47 32.87 -35.27 2.88
N GLN A 48 33.28 -35.96 3.93
CA GLN A 48 32.38 -36.65 4.85
C GLN A 48 32.11 -35.77 6.07
N PRO A 49 30.95 -35.94 6.74
CA PRO A 49 30.69 -35.25 7.99
C PRO A 49 31.68 -35.67 9.08
N GLY A 50 31.88 -34.80 10.08
CA GLY A 50 32.81 -35.07 11.19
C GLY A 50 32.44 -36.33 12.00
N THR A 51 31.19 -36.80 11.91
CA THR A 51 30.76 -38.09 12.45
C THR A 51 29.68 -38.71 11.57
N VAL A 52 29.97 -39.86 10.94
CA VAL A 52 28.97 -40.65 10.22
C VAL A 52 28.26 -41.59 11.22
N VAL A 53 27.05 -41.22 11.62
CA VAL A 53 26.23 -42.04 12.53
C VAL A 53 25.62 -43.23 11.79
N ARG A 54 25.97 -44.46 12.21
CA ARG A 54 25.45 -45.70 11.62
C ARG A 54 23.92 -45.78 11.76
N GLY A 55 23.22 -46.05 10.67
CA GLY A 55 21.76 -46.15 10.63
C GLY A 55 21.03 -44.82 10.39
N ARG A 56 21.73 -43.68 10.40
CA ARG A 56 21.17 -42.36 10.06
C ARG A 56 21.57 -41.97 8.63
N LYS A 57 20.64 -41.41 7.88
CA LYS A 57 20.92 -40.76 6.59
C LYS A 57 21.30 -39.29 6.82
N HIS A 58 22.25 -38.79 6.04
CA HIS A 58 22.84 -37.44 6.18
C HIS A 58 22.51 -36.56 4.97
N PRO A 59 22.41 -35.24 5.13
CA PRO A 59 22.22 -34.32 4.00
C PRO A 59 23.48 -34.24 3.13
N LEU A 60 23.30 -33.81 1.87
CA LEU A 60 24.37 -33.63 0.90
C LEU A 60 24.34 -32.22 0.32
N ILE A 61 25.49 -31.55 0.30
CA ILE A 61 25.72 -30.33 -0.47
C ILE A 61 26.53 -30.71 -1.72
N VAL A 62 26.06 -30.32 -2.90
CA VAL A 62 26.84 -30.34 -4.13
C VAL A 62 27.39 -28.93 -4.35
N PHE A 63 28.71 -28.76 -4.28
CA PHE A 63 29.36 -27.47 -4.50
C PHE A 63 29.93 -27.37 -5.92
N LEU A 64 29.45 -26.40 -6.69
CA LEU A 64 29.87 -26.16 -8.07
C LEU A 64 30.84 -24.97 -8.16
N HIS A 65 32.02 -25.22 -8.72
CA HIS A 65 33.01 -24.17 -8.89
C HIS A 65 32.69 -23.23 -10.06
N GLY A 66 33.22 -22.01 -9.98
CA GLY A 66 33.20 -21.00 -11.02
C GLY A 66 34.15 -21.31 -12.19
N ARG A 67 34.12 -20.44 -13.19
CA ARG A 67 34.93 -20.59 -14.41
C ARG A 67 36.43 -20.59 -14.08
N GLY A 68 37.18 -21.49 -14.69
CA GLY A 68 38.62 -21.66 -14.45
C GLY A 68 38.97 -22.33 -13.11
N GLY A 69 37.95 -22.69 -12.33
CA GLY A 69 38.04 -23.52 -11.13
C GLY A 69 38.19 -25.00 -11.45
N THR A 70 38.39 -25.79 -10.41
CA THR A 70 38.38 -27.25 -10.43
C THR A 70 37.73 -27.74 -9.13
N HIS A 71 37.50 -29.05 -9.01
CA HIS A 71 37.09 -29.69 -7.76
C HIS A 71 37.99 -29.37 -6.55
N ARG A 72 39.24 -28.92 -6.77
CA ARG A 72 40.19 -28.48 -5.74
C ARG A 72 40.33 -26.95 -5.62
N ARG A 73 40.57 -26.27 -6.75
CA ARG A 73 41.16 -24.92 -6.79
C ARG A 73 40.34 -23.85 -6.08
N GLN A 74 39.01 -23.96 -6.07
CA GLN A 74 38.13 -22.99 -5.43
C GLN A 74 37.63 -23.48 -4.06
N TRP A 75 37.31 -24.77 -3.96
CA TRP A 75 36.79 -25.38 -2.72
C TRP A 75 37.81 -25.40 -1.58
N LEU A 76 39.09 -25.68 -1.86
CA LEU A 76 40.14 -25.78 -0.84
C LEU A 76 40.80 -24.43 -0.50
N THR A 77 40.11 -23.31 -0.77
CA THR A 77 40.64 -21.98 -0.44
C THR A 77 40.36 -21.62 1.03
N PRO A 78 41.21 -20.79 1.68
CA PRO A 78 40.96 -20.36 3.06
C PRO A 78 39.64 -19.61 3.26
N ALA A 79 39.03 -19.09 2.19
CA ALA A 79 37.73 -18.43 2.25
C ALA A 79 36.59 -19.40 2.60
N LEU A 80 36.74 -20.69 2.30
CA LEU A 80 35.72 -21.72 2.53
C LEU A 80 36.02 -22.62 3.74
N ASP A 81 37.14 -22.41 4.44
CA ASP A 81 37.54 -23.27 5.56
C ASP A 81 36.51 -23.27 6.70
N THR A 82 35.93 -22.12 7.02
CA THR A 82 34.86 -22.00 8.03
C THR A 82 33.62 -22.75 7.57
N PHE A 83 33.18 -22.52 6.33
CA PHE A 83 32.02 -23.19 5.74
C PHE A 83 32.17 -24.71 5.77
N ARG A 84 33.33 -25.23 5.34
CA ARG A 84 33.67 -26.66 5.36
C ARG A 84 33.59 -27.26 6.75
N LYS A 85 34.17 -26.59 7.76
CA LYS A 85 34.13 -27.04 9.16
C LYS A 85 32.71 -27.05 9.70
N GLN A 86 31.92 -26.01 9.42
CA GLN A 86 30.53 -25.92 9.87
C GLN A 86 29.65 -26.97 9.18
N ALA A 87 29.79 -27.16 7.87
CA ALA A 87 29.08 -28.19 7.12
C ALA A 87 29.39 -29.60 7.69
N ALA A 88 30.67 -29.90 7.92
CA ALA A 88 31.09 -31.16 8.53
C ALA A 88 30.52 -31.35 9.95
N ALA A 89 30.49 -30.28 10.76
CA ALA A 89 29.94 -30.30 12.11
C ALA A 89 28.40 -30.48 12.14
N ARG A 90 27.70 -29.91 11.15
CA ARG A 90 26.25 -30.04 10.96
C ARG A 90 25.83 -31.36 10.29
N GLY A 91 26.79 -32.21 9.93
CA GLY A 91 26.52 -33.56 9.43
C GLY A 91 26.36 -33.65 7.90
N TYR A 92 26.82 -32.65 7.15
CA TYR A 92 26.75 -32.68 5.69
C TYR A 92 27.85 -33.55 5.07
N PHE A 93 27.46 -34.34 4.06
CA PHE A 93 28.39 -34.70 3.00
C PHE A 93 28.54 -33.51 2.05
N VAL A 94 29.74 -33.31 1.49
CA VAL A 94 29.95 -32.34 0.41
C VAL A 94 30.57 -32.99 -0.81
N LEU A 95 29.86 -32.97 -1.94
CA LEU A 95 30.35 -33.43 -3.22
C LEU A 95 30.80 -32.23 -4.07
N VAL A 96 32.05 -32.27 -4.53
CA VAL A 96 32.64 -31.21 -5.35
C VAL A 96 33.09 -31.81 -6.70
N PRO A 97 32.26 -31.75 -7.75
CA PRO A 97 32.59 -32.31 -9.05
C PRO A 97 33.50 -31.37 -9.85
N HIS A 98 34.24 -31.90 -10.83
CA HIS A 98 35.06 -31.10 -11.76
C HIS A 98 34.24 -30.54 -12.94
N LEU A 99 33.53 -31.37 -13.71
CA LEU A 99 32.62 -30.99 -14.82
C LEU A 99 33.24 -30.17 -15.97
N GLY A 100 34.50 -29.75 -15.87
CA GLY A 100 35.23 -28.91 -16.83
C GLY A 100 35.28 -27.42 -16.42
N THR A 101 36.38 -26.76 -16.78
CA THR A 101 36.71 -25.38 -16.36
C THR A 101 35.80 -24.30 -16.97
N ASP A 102 35.15 -24.58 -18.10
CA ASP A 102 34.28 -23.68 -18.86
C ASP A 102 32.98 -24.39 -19.23
N SER A 103 32.44 -25.18 -18.31
CA SER A 103 31.31 -26.07 -18.59
C SER A 103 29.97 -25.35 -18.71
N TRP A 104 29.78 -24.25 -17.97
CA TRP A 104 28.53 -23.47 -17.89
C TRP A 104 27.28 -24.35 -17.71
N MET A 105 27.41 -25.46 -16.99
CA MET A 105 26.37 -26.48 -16.81
C MET A 105 25.72 -26.91 -18.15
N ASN A 106 26.53 -27.06 -19.20
CA ASN A 106 26.08 -27.57 -20.49
C ASN A 106 25.54 -29.00 -20.41
N ALA A 107 25.00 -29.51 -21.52
CA ALA A 107 24.37 -30.83 -21.56
C ALA A 107 25.29 -31.98 -21.10
N ARG A 108 26.61 -31.90 -21.37
CA ARG A 108 27.57 -32.89 -20.85
C ARG A 108 27.68 -32.78 -19.33
N ALA A 109 27.96 -31.58 -18.81
CA ALA A 109 28.13 -31.35 -17.38
C ALA A 109 26.92 -31.82 -16.57
N ARG A 110 25.70 -31.56 -17.05
CA ARG A 110 24.47 -32.07 -16.41
C ARG A 110 24.41 -33.59 -16.34
N ARG A 111 24.69 -34.28 -17.46
CA ARG A 111 24.69 -35.75 -17.49
C ARG A 111 25.72 -36.34 -16.54
N VAL A 112 26.94 -35.79 -16.55
CA VAL A 112 28.04 -36.22 -15.69
C VAL A 112 27.70 -36.00 -14.22
N LEU A 113 27.22 -34.80 -13.86
CA LEU A 113 26.82 -34.48 -12.50
C LEU A 113 25.69 -35.39 -12.01
N ASN A 114 24.67 -35.63 -12.84
CA ASN A 114 23.55 -36.47 -12.47
C ASN A 114 23.99 -37.93 -12.20
N ALA A 115 24.87 -38.48 -13.04
CA ALA A 115 25.42 -39.82 -12.85
C ALA A 115 26.34 -39.92 -11.62
N LEU A 116 27.14 -38.89 -11.35
CA LEU A 116 27.99 -38.84 -10.17
C LEU A 116 27.16 -38.70 -8.88
N LEU A 117 26.09 -37.92 -8.91
CA LEU A 117 25.12 -37.82 -7.82
C LEU A 117 24.46 -39.18 -7.55
N ASP A 118 24.03 -39.91 -8.58
CA ASP A 118 23.46 -41.26 -8.44
C ASP A 118 24.43 -42.23 -7.76
N ARG A 119 25.70 -42.23 -8.21
CA ARG A 119 26.75 -43.03 -7.60
C ARG A 119 26.92 -42.68 -6.13
N THR A 120 27.00 -41.38 -5.83
CA THR A 120 27.24 -40.87 -4.47
C THR A 120 26.09 -41.22 -3.51
N LEU A 121 24.84 -41.03 -3.94
CA LEU A 121 23.63 -41.39 -3.19
C LEU A 121 23.44 -42.90 -3.01
N LYS A 122 24.09 -43.72 -3.86
CA LYS A 122 24.05 -45.18 -3.76
C LYS A 122 25.12 -45.71 -2.83
N SER A 123 26.31 -45.10 -2.80
CA SER A 123 27.47 -45.61 -2.05
C SER A 123 27.62 -45.05 -0.63
N HIS A 124 26.85 -44.02 -0.26
CA HIS A 124 26.94 -43.36 1.05
C HIS A 124 25.57 -43.28 1.74
N PRO A 125 25.52 -43.17 3.08
CA PRO A 125 24.28 -43.04 3.84
C PRO A 125 23.71 -41.62 3.71
N ILE A 126 23.34 -41.22 2.51
CA ILE A 126 22.83 -39.88 2.20
C ILE A 126 21.30 -39.94 2.04
N ASP A 127 20.65 -38.88 2.51
CA ASP A 127 19.23 -38.68 2.35
C ASP A 127 18.93 -38.08 0.97
N ARG A 128 18.08 -38.76 0.20
CA ARG A 128 17.79 -38.39 -1.19
C ARG A 128 16.91 -37.15 -1.29
N GLU A 129 16.16 -36.85 -0.23
CA GLU A 129 15.29 -35.69 -0.16
C GLU A 129 16.03 -34.44 0.36
N ARG A 130 17.29 -34.58 0.81
CA ARG A 130 18.10 -33.49 1.39
C ARG A 130 19.39 -33.29 0.61
N VAL A 131 19.23 -33.11 -0.70
CA VAL A 131 20.31 -32.78 -1.65
C VAL A 131 20.23 -31.29 -1.97
N PHE A 132 21.20 -30.54 -1.50
CA PHE A 132 21.34 -29.10 -1.73
C PHE A 132 22.38 -28.86 -2.82
N VAL A 133 22.14 -27.88 -3.69
CA VAL A 133 23.10 -27.52 -4.74
C VAL A 133 23.50 -26.07 -4.54
N MET A 134 24.80 -25.82 -4.44
CA MET A 134 25.31 -24.46 -4.32
C MET A 134 26.48 -24.25 -5.27
N GLY A 135 26.75 -23.01 -5.62
CA GLY A 135 27.93 -22.70 -6.42
C GLY A 135 28.15 -21.22 -6.58
N MET A 136 29.27 -20.89 -7.20
CA MET A 136 29.71 -19.51 -7.35
C MET A 136 29.94 -19.14 -8.81
N SER A 137 29.51 -17.94 -9.23
CA SER A 137 29.74 -17.43 -10.60
C SER A 137 29.17 -18.40 -11.65
N MET A 138 30.00 -18.97 -12.55
CA MET A 138 29.59 -20.09 -13.43
C MET A 138 28.91 -21.23 -12.66
N GLY A 139 29.39 -21.55 -11.46
CA GLY A 139 28.83 -22.59 -10.60
C GLY A 139 27.51 -22.18 -9.94
N GLY A 140 27.29 -20.89 -9.67
CA GLY A 140 26.03 -20.37 -9.12
C GLY A 140 24.91 -20.43 -10.16
N GLY A 141 25.21 -19.92 -11.36
CA GLY A 141 24.33 -20.10 -12.53
C GLY A 141 24.14 -21.58 -12.87
N GLY A 142 25.19 -22.40 -12.71
CA GLY A 142 25.13 -23.85 -12.88
C GLY A 142 24.24 -24.57 -11.87
N ALA A 143 24.19 -24.09 -10.61
CA ALA A 143 23.32 -24.65 -9.58
C ALA A 143 21.84 -24.38 -9.92
N LEU A 144 21.53 -23.15 -10.32
CA LEU A 144 20.20 -22.77 -10.82
C LEU A 144 19.81 -23.58 -12.07
N THR A 145 20.73 -23.68 -13.04
CA THR A 145 20.53 -24.45 -14.29
C THR A 145 20.29 -25.93 -13.99
N PHE A 146 21.01 -26.51 -13.03
CA PHE A 146 20.79 -27.91 -12.65
C PHE A 146 19.41 -28.10 -12.04
N ALA A 147 18.93 -27.18 -11.20
CA ALA A 147 17.58 -27.21 -10.65
C ALA A 147 16.50 -27.04 -11.74
N VAL A 148 16.72 -26.19 -12.76
CA VAL A 148 15.81 -26.05 -13.92
C VAL A 148 15.56 -27.40 -14.61
N HIS A 149 16.59 -28.23 -14.73
CA HIS A 149 16.49 -29.53 -15.43
C HIS A 149 16.23 -30.73 -14.51
N HIS A 150 16.55 -30.63 -13.22
CA HIS A 150 16.54 -31.74 -12.27
C HIS A 150 15.95 -31.37 -10.90
N GLY A 151 15.03 -30.39 -10.85
CA GLY A 151 14.47 -29.84 -9.61
C GLY A 151 13.85 -30.88 -8.66
N ALA A 152 13.30 -31.98 -9.18
CA ALA A 152 12.80 -33.09 -8.36
C ALA A 152 13.88 -33.80 -7.51
N ARG A 153 15.17 -33.52 -7.77
CA ARG A 153 16.31 -34.06 -7.03
C ARG A 153 16.96 -33.03 -6.10
N VAL A 154 16.49 -31.79 -6.13
CA VAL A 154 17.12 -30.66 -5.45
C VAL A 154 16.17 -30.16 -4.37
N CYS A 155 16.63 -30.25 -3.12
CA CYS A 155 15.91 -29.77 -1.95
C CYS A 155 15.91 -28.23 -1.90
N ALA A 156 17.07 -27.61 -2.11
CA ALA A 156 17.22 -26.16 -2.22
C ALA A 156 18.46 -25.79 -3.05
N VAL A 157 18.50 -24.55 -3.54
CA VAL A 157 19.66 -23.98 -4.24
C VAL A 157 20.25 -22.81 -3.46
N CYS A 158 21.57 -22.69 -3.42
CA CYS A 158 22.26 -21.45 -3.03
C CYS A 158 23.09 -20.92 -4.22
N ASP A 159 22.63 -19.84 -4.82
CA ASP A 159 23.30 -19.10 -5.86
C ASP A 159 24.19 -18.00 -5.27
N ILE A 160 25.49 -18.06 -5.54
CA ILE A 160 26.46 -17.05 -5.12
C ILE A 160 26.94 -16.32 -6.38
N PHE A 161 26.44 -15.09 -6.58
CA PHE A 161 26.69 -14.21 -7.73
C PHE A 161 26.68 -14.91 -9.10
N GLY A 162 25.71 -15.79 -9.33
CA GLY A 162 25.59 -16.59 -10.54
C GLY A 162 25.00 -15.85 -11.73
N VAL A 163 25.30 -16.37 -12.91
CA VAL A 163 24.69 -15.93 -14.17
C VAL A 163 23.29 -16.52 -14.28
N THR A 164 22.27 -15.65 -14.30
CA THR A 164 20.84 -16.04 -14.35
C THR A 164 20.22 -15.93 -15.75
N ASP A 165 20.82 -15.09 -16.60
CA ASP A 165 20.48 -14.91 -18.02
C ASP A 165 21.75 -15.02 -18.86
N PHE A 166 21.89 -16.15 -19.56
CA PHE A 166 23.07 -16.40 -20.38
C PHE A 166 23.10 -15.57 -21.67
N THR A 167 21.95 -15.09 -22.16
CA THR A 167 21.89 -14.24 -23.35
C THR A 167 22.38 -12.83 -23.00
N GLN A 168 21.86 -12.27 -21.91
CA GLN A 168 22.32 -10.99 -21.37
C GLN A 168 23.82 -11.02 -21.04
N PHE A 169 24.28 -12.09 -20.38
CA PHE A 169 25.68 -12.24 -20.00
C PHE A 169 26.61 -12.43 -21.21
N TYR A 170 26.14 -13.12 -22.25
CA TYR A 170 26.84 -13.22 -23.53
C TYR A 170 27.01 -11.83 -24.18
N ASN A 171 25.93 -11.04 -24.22
CA ASN A 171 25.92 -9.70 -24.83
C ASN A 171 26.80 -8.69 -24.09
N ALA A 172 27.10 -8.92 -22.80
CA ALA A 172 28.11 -8.15 -22.06
C ALA A 172 29.56 -8.40 -22.55
N GLY A 173 29.76 -9.37 -23.45
CA GLY A 173 30.96 -9.52 -24.28
C GLY A 173 32.15 -10.24 -23.64
N ARG A 174 32.36 -10.14 -22.33
CA ARG A 174 33.57 -10.65 -21.66
C ARG A 174 33.79 -12.18 -21.77
N TYR A 175 32.72 -12.96 -21.95
CA TYR A 175 32.76 -14.43 -21.92
C TYR A 175 32.11 -15.12 -23.14
N HIS A 176 31.89 -14.36 -24.23
CA HIS A 176 31.20 -14.84 -25.43
C HIS A 176 31.79 -16.13 -26.06
N GLU A 177 33.12 -16.26 -26.19
CA GLU A 177 33.76 -17.46 -26.73
C GLU A 177 33.56 -18.68 -25.83
N SER A 178 33.67 -18.48 -24.52
CA SER A 178 33.51 -19.55 -23.52
C SER A 178 32.08 -20.10 -23.54
N LEU A 179 31.09 -19.21 -23.57
CA LEU A 179 29.67 -19.58 -23.70
C LEU A 179 29.38 -20.23 -25.06
N SER A 180 29.89 -19.68 -26.16
CA SER A 180 29.69 -20.23 -27.50
C SER A 180 30.19 -21.66 -27.59
N LYS A 181 31.37 -21.93 -27.03
CA LYS A 181 31.96 -23.26 -26.99
C LYS A 181 31.15 -24.20 -26.10
N ALA A 182 30.67 -23.73 -24.95
CA ALA A 182 29.92 -24.56 -24.02
C ALA A 182 28.53 -24.94 -24.53
N PHE A 183 27.87 -24.04 -25.26
CA PHE A 183 26.51 -24.22 -25.77
C PHE A 183 26.44 -24.62 -27.24
N GLY A 184 27.57 -24.64 -27.95
CA GLY A 184 27.67 -25.10 -29.34
C GLY A 184 27.24 -24.07 -30.39
N GLY A 185 27.20 -22.78 -30.03
CA GLY A 185 26.80 -21.68 -30.91
C GLY A 185 26.56 -20.39 -30.12
N THR A 186 26.27 -19.29 -30.81
CA THR A 186 25.90 -17.99 -30.21
C THR A 186 24.40 -17.94 -29.87
N PRO A 187 23.92 -16.96 -29.07
CA PRO A 187 22.50 -16.78 -28.82
C PRO A 187 21.66 -16.62 -30.09
N GLU A 188 22.25 -16.09 -31.16
CA GLU A 188 21.58 -15.97 -32.47
C GLU A 188 21.47 -17.32 -33.18
N SER A 189 22.48 -18.20 -33.07
CA SER A 189 22.46 -19.50 -33.75
C SER A 189 21.73 -20.61 -32.97
N VAL A 190 21.74 -20.53 -31.63
CA VAL A 190 21.12 -21.53 -30.74
C VAL A 190 20.30 -20.87 -29.62
N PRO A 191 19.33 -19.98 -29.93
CA PRO A 191 18.58 -19.21 -28.94
C PRO A 191 17.89 -20.09 -27.90
N GLU A 192 17.35 -21.22 -28.33
CA GLU A 192 16.65 -22.15 -27.44
C GLU A 192 17.57 -22.81 -26.41
N VAL A 193 18.86 -22.99 -26.72
CA VAL A 193 19.84 -23.50 -25.76
C VAL A 193 20.10 -22.45 -24.69
N TYR A 194 20.33 -21.19 -25.07
CA TYR A 194 20.56 -20.11 -24.10
C TYR A 194 19.34 -19.88 -23.20
N GLN A 195 18.12 -19.91 -23.77
CA GLN A 195 16.88 -19.83 -23.01
C GLN A 195 16.73 -21.02 -22.07
N ALA A 196 16.85 -22.27 -22.56
CA ALA A 196 16.67 -23.46 -21.74
C ALA A 196 17.62 -23.52 -20.51
N GLN A 197 18.79 -22.88 -20.62
CA GLN A 197 19.79 -22.81 -19.55
C GLN A 197 19.59 -21.63 -18.60
N SER A 198 18.92 -20.56 -19.05
CA SER A 198 18.77 -19.32 -18.29
C SER A 198 17.65 -19.46 -17.27
N ALA A 199 18.01 -19.46 -15.98
CA ALA A 199 17.08 -19.58 -14.87
C ALA A 199 15.97 -18.53 -14.90
N VAL A 200 16.28 -17.30 -15.33
CA VAL A 200 15.30 -16.20 -15.42
C VAL A 200 14.18 -16.47 -16.43
N THR A 201 14.41 -17.34 -17.42
CA THR A 201 13.40 -17.69 -18.44
C THR A 201 12.59 -18.94 -18.06
N ARG A 202 12.97 -19.61 -16.96
CA ARG A 202 12.41 -20.90 -16.50
C ARG A 202 12.04 -20.84 -15.02
N ILE A 203 11.43 -19.73 -14.61
CA ILE A 203 11.05 -19.46 -13.22
C ILE A 203 10.13 -20.54 -12.66
N ASP A 204 9.24 -21.10 -13.49
CA ASP A 204 8.32 -22.19 -13.15
C ASP A 204 9.00 -23.42 -12.53
N ALA A 205 10.27 -23.67 -12.88
CA ALA A 205 11.04 -24.78 -12.34
C ALA A 205 11.33 -24.62 -10.82
N PHE A 206 11.23 -23.41 -10.29
CA PHE A 206 11.52 -23.10 -8.88
C PHE A 206 10.28 -23.07 -7.99
N ALA A 207 9.10 -23.42 -8.51
CA ALA A 207 7.85 -23.43 -7.76
C ALA A 207 7.87 -24.30 -6.47
N LYS A 208 8.81 -25.24 -6.38
CA LYS A 208 9.02 -26.13 -5.23
C LYS A 208 10.47 -26.24 -4.78
N VAL A 209 11.35 -25.37 -5.30
CA VAL A 209 12.78 -25.41 -5.01
C VAL A 209 13.16 -24.05 -4.43
N PRO A 210 13.22 -23.92 -3.09
CA PRO A 210 13.67 -22.70 -2.45
C PRO A 210 15.07 -22.28 -2.91
N VAL A 211 15.29 -20.98 -3.09
CA VAL A 211 16.57 -20.43 -3.56
C VAL A 211 17.10 -19.40 -2.58
N PHE A 212 18.34 -19.56 -2.14
CA PHE A 212 19.14 -18.51 -1.51
C PHE A 212 19.99 -17.83 -2.58
N VAL A 213 19.92 -16.51 -2.72
CA VAL A 213 20.79 -15.72 -3.59
C VAL A 213 21.69 -14.80 -2.74
N LEU A 214 23.01 -14.91 -2.90
CA LEU A 214 24.02 -14.07 -2.24
C LEU A 214 24.83 -13.30 -3.30
N HIS A 215 24.81 -11.97 -3.26
CA HIS A 215 25.49 -11.15 -4.29
C HIS A 215 26.09 -9.87 -3.69
N GLY A 216 27.27 -9.46 -4.13
CA GLY A 216 27.83 -8.14 -3.81
C GLY A 216 27.29 -7.04 -4.74
N ASP A 217 27.02 -5.84 -4.21
CA ASP A 217 26.51 -4.72 -5.02
C ASP A 217 27.57 -4.08 -5.97
N SER A 218 28.84 -4.40 -5.74
CA SER A 218 30.01 -3.86 -6.45
C SER A 218 30.65 -4.90 -7.36
N ASP A 219 29.88 -5.93 -7.73
CA ASP A 219 30.30 -6.98 -8.67
C ASP A 219 30.36 -6.44 -10.11
N THR A 220 31.56 -6.43 -10.68
CA THR A 220 31.82 -5.97 -12.05
C THR A 220 32.04 -7.11 -13.05
N VAL A 221 31.94 -8.36 -12.59
CA VAL A 221 32.11 -9.56 -13.44
C VAL A 221 30.74 -10.09 -13.83
N VAL A 222 29.90 -10.38 -12.84
CA VAL A 222 28.48 -10.68 -13.03
C VAL A 222 27.73 -9.53 -12.37
N PRO A 223 27.23 -8.55 -13.14
CA PRO A 223 26.52 -7.43 -12.54
C PRO A 223 25.39 -7.92 -11.63
N THR A 224 25.23 -7.29 -10.46
CA THR A 224 24.20 -7.61 -9.45
C THR A 224 22.78 -7.63 -10.04
N GLU A 225 22.58 -6.93 -11.15
CA GLU A 225 21.34 -6.94 -11.93
C GLU A 225 20.88 -8.36 -12.34
N HIS A 226 21.80 -9.30 -12.59
CA HIS A 226 21.43 -10.71 -12.83
C HIS A 226 20.61 -11.29 -11.67
N SER A 227 21.07 -11.08 -10.44
CA SER A 227 20.38 -11.57 -9.24
C SER A 227 19.11 -10.76 -8.97
N ARG A 228 19.14 -9.43 -9.10
CA ARG A 228 17.95 -8.59 -8.89
C ARG A 228 16.81 -8.97 -9.85
N GLN A 229 17.10 -9.18 -11.13
CA GLN A 229 16.12 -9.60 -12.13
C GLN A 229 15.55 -10.98 -11.84
N PHE A 230 16.40 -11.95 -11.50
CA PHE A 230 15.96 -13.29 -11.16
C PHE A 230 15.13 -13.34 -9.88
N VAL A 231 15.58 -12.66 -8.82
CA VAL A 231 14.86 -12.56 -7.55
C VAL A 231 13.51 -11.89 -7.77
N LYS A 232 13.46 -10.78 -8.52
CA LYS A 232 12.20 -10.13 -8.90
C LYS A 232 11.29 -11.09 -9.67
N ALA A 233 11.83 -11.84 -10.63
CA ALA A 233 11.07 -12.79 -11.42
C ALA A 233 10.53 -13.97 -10.57
N MET A 234 11.27 -14.43 -9.56
CA MET A 234 10.78 -15.42 -8.58
C MET A 234 9.73 -14.84 -7.62
N MET A 235 9.85 -13.57 -7.25
CA MET A 235 8.91 -12.90 -6.34
C MET A 235 7.54 -12.67 -7.00
N VAL A 236 7.48 -12.43 -8.32
CA VAL A 236 6.21 -12.22 -9.05
C VAL A 236 5.20 -13.35 -8.86
N PRO A 237 5.54 -14.66 -9.04
CA PRO A 237 4.65 -15.78 -8.76
C PRO A 237 4.65 -16.24 -7.29
N GLY A 238 5.35 -15.53 -6.39
CA GLY A 238 5.42 -15.86 -4.96
C GLY A 238 6.31 -17.05 -4.59
N TYR A 239 7.32 -17.39 -5.40
CA TYR A 239 8.21 -18.51 -5.11
C TYR A 239 9.23 -18.19 -4.01
N ASP A 240 9.69 -19.24 -3.32
CA ASP A 240 10.56 -19.12 -2.15
C ASP A 240 11.97 -18.69 -2.55
N VAL A 241 12.27 -17.40 -2.34
CA VAL A 241 13.60 -16.83 -2.55
C VAL A 241 14.05 -15.99 -1.36
N LEU A 242 15.24 -16.28 -0.84
CA LEU A 242 15.96 -15.46 0.13
C LEU A 242 17.06 -14.72 -0.61
N TYR A 243 17.10 -13.40 -0.54
CA TYR A 243 18.09 -12.58 -1.23
C TYR A 243 18.93 -11.77 -0.23
N ARG A 244 20.25 -11.94 -0.30
CA ARG A 244 21.23 -11.18 0.47
C ARG A 244 22.15 -10.42 -0.48
N GLU A 245 21.98 -9.11 -0.51
CA GLU A 245 22.90 -8.20 -1.20
C GLU A 245 23.90 -7.64 -0.20
N VAL A 246 25.21 -7.73 -0.49
CA VAL A 246 26.30 -7.34 0.40
C VAL A 246 26.89 -6.00 -0.06
N PRO A 247 26.72 -4.91 0.72
CA PRO A 247 27.26 -3.60 0.36
C PRO A 247 28.79 -3.60 0.24
N GLY A 248 29.31 -3.01 -0.84
CA GLY A 248 30.74 -3.03 -1.19
C GLY A 248 31.28 -4.40 -1.62
N GLY A 249 30.43 -5.43 -1.69
CA GLY A 249 30.83 -6.79 -2.05
C GLY A 249 31.24 -6.89 -3.52
N THR A 250 32.33 -7.61 -3.81
CA THR A 250 32.85 -7.81 -5.18
C THR A 250 32.81 -9.29 -5.59
N HIS A 251 33.23 -9.62 -6.82
CA HIS A 251 33.22 -10.98 -7.38
C HIS A 251 34.28 -11.92 -6.76
N THR A 252 34.11 -12.28 -5.48
CA THR A 252 35.12 -13.04 -4.72
C THR A 252 34.51 -14.11 -3.82
N SER A 253 35.25 -15.20 -3.60
CA SER A 253 34.90 -16.23 -2.59
C SER A 253 34.86 -15.70 -1.17
N GLY A 254 35.46 -14.52 -0.91
CA GLY A 254 35.34 -13.84 0.37
C GLY A 254 33.91 -13.46 0.74
N LEU A 255 32.97 -13.40 -0.21
CA LEU A 255 31.58 -13.00 0.05
C LEU A 255 30.84 -14.00 0.96
N ILE A 256 31.28 -15.26 1.00
CA ILE A 256 30.70 -16.29 1.86
C ILE A 256 31.05 -16.05 3.33
N ARG A 257 32.17 -15.36 3.60
CA ARG A 257 32.63 -15.10 4.96
C ARG A 257 31.64 -14.20 5.70
N GLY A 258 31.16 -14.67 6.85
CA GLY A 258 30.13 -14.01 7.63
C GLY A 258 28.71 -14.46 7.29
N HIS A 259 28.53 -15.28 6.25
CA HIS A 259 27.24 -15.81 5.80
C HIS A 259 27.19 -17.34 5.85
N GLU A 260 28.21 -18.03 6.36
CA GLU A 260 28.27 -19.49 6.40
C GLU A 260 27.12 -20.10 7.19
N ASP A 261 26.86 -19.57 8.39
CA ASP A 261 25.76 -20.03 9.25
C ASP A 261 24.39 -19.70 8.66
N GLU A 262 24.29 -18.63 7.88
CA GLU A 262 23.06 -18.22 7.19
C GLU A 262 22.73 -19.20 6.05
N ILE A 263 23.72 -19.53 5.21
CA ILE A 263 23.57 -20.50 4.11
C ILE A 263 23.25 -21.89 4.66
N LEU A 264 24.03 -22.37 5.64
CA LEU A 264 23.81 -23.68 6.24
C LEU A 264 22.51 -23.73 7.06
N GLY A 265 22.14 -22.62 7.71
CA GLY A 265 20.88 -22.49 8.43
C GLY A 265 19.66 -22.55 7.50
N PHE A 266 19.76 -21.91 6.33
CA PHE A 266 18.77 -22.05 5.27
C PHE A 266 18.62 -23.50 4.81
N PHE A 267 19.72 -24.22 4.56
CA PHE A 267 19.65 -25.64 4.20
C PHE A 267 19.11 -26.54 5.32
N ASP A 268 19.51 -26.30 6.57
CA ASP A 268 19.02 -27.05 7.72
C ASP A 268 17.53 -26.86 7.91
N ALA A 269 17.05 -25.62 7.77
CA ALA A 269 15.64 -25.32 7.77
C ALA A 269 14.97 -26.09 6.63
N VAL A 270 15.40 -25.90 5.37
CA VAL A 270 14.74 -26.51 4.21
C VAL A 270 14.72 -28.05 4.25
N GLY A 271 15.76 -28.65 4.84
CA GLY A 271 15.91 -30.11 4.97
C GLY A 271 15.30 -30.73 6.22
N GLY A 272 14.62 -29.99 7.10
CA GLY A 272 13.94 -30.59 8.25
C GLY A 272 12.71 -31.43 7.86
N SER A 273 12.38 -32.50 8.60
CA SER A 273 11.13 -33.26 8.36
C SER A 273 9.86 -32.44 8.62
N ASP A 274 10.00 -31.36 9.39
CA ASP A 274 8.92 -30.48 9.83
C ASP A 274 8.95 -29.13 9.08
N TYR A 275 9.83 -29.02 8.08
CA TYR A 275 9.92 -27.81 7.27
C TYR A 275 8.86 -27.81 6.17
N ASP A 276 7.98 -26.83 6.25
CA ASP A 276 7.12 -26.47 5.16
C ASP A 276 7.87 -25.46 4.27
N PRO A 277 8.13 -25.76 2.97
CA PRO A 277 8.74 -24.80 2.06
C PRO A 277 8.00 -23.47 2.00
N ARG A 278 6.68 -23.48 2.24
CA ARG A 278 5.86 -22.25 2.33
C ARG A 278 6.24 -21.33 3.51
N LEU A 279 7.11 -21.79 4.41
CA LEU A 279 7.68 -21.05 5.55
C LEU A 279 9.18 -20.76 5.38
N ALA A 280 9.73 -20.89 4.17
CA ALA A 280 11.16 -20.67 3.91
C ALA A 280 11.70 -19.35 4.46
N PHE A 281 10.89 -18.30 4.40
CA PHE A 281 11.23 -16.98 4.87
C PHE A 281 11.36 -16.86 6.41
N LEU A 282 10.89 -17.85 7.17
CA LEU A 282 11.07 -17.94 8.63
C LEU A 282 12.38 -18.62 9.04
N ALA A 283 13.05 -19.32 8.11
CA ALA A 283 14.20 -20.19 8.39
C ALA A 283 15.31 -19.54 9.23
N THR A 284 15.45 -18.22 9.14
CA THR A 284 16.50 -17.44 9.81
C THR A 284 15.96 -16.32 10.70
N ARG A 285 14.65 -16.28 10.97
CA ARG A 285 13.99 -15.13 11.63
C ARG A 285 13.07 -15.54 12.77
N THR A 286 13.02 -14.71 13.81
CA THR A 286 12.17 -14.94 14.99
C THR A 286 10.75 -14.41 14.77
N ASN A 287 9.73 -15.29 14.87
CA ASN A 287 8.31 -14.90 14.92
C ASN A 287 7.89 -14.49 16.34
N LEU A 288 7.69 -13.20 16.56
CA LEU A 288 7.29 -12.59 17.83
C LEU A 288 5.84 -12.87 18.20
N ALA A 289 4.98 -13.16 17.22
CA ALA A 289 3.57 -13.48 17.44
C ALA A 289 3.34 -14.95 17.83
N GLN A 290 4.36 -15.80 17.72
CA GLN A 290 4.19 -17.24 17.89
C GLN A 290 3.63 -17.61 19.29
N GLY A 291 2.50 -18.33 19.30
CA GLY A 291 1.75 -18.76 20.47
C GLY A 291 1.06 -17.62 21.25
N LYS A 292 0.95 -16.42 20.69
CA LYS A 292 0.33 -15.26 21.35
C LYS A 292 -1.16 -15.18 21.03
N PRO A 293 -2.05 -15.04 22.04
CA PRO A 293 -3.47 -14.84 21.74
C PRO A 293 -3.68 -13.53 21.00
N TYR A 294 -4.74 -13.48 20.18
CA TYR A 294 -5.17 -12.27 19.49
C TYR A 294 -6.64 -11.96 19.76
N GLN A 295 -6.99 -10.70 19.54
CA GLN A 295 -8.36 -10.21 19.59
C GLN A 295 -8.87 -9.98 18.17
N PHE A 296 -10.16 -10.21 17.94
CA PHE A 296 -10.82 -9.92 16.67
C PHE A 296 -12.01 -8.97 16.86
N SER A 297 -12.21 -8.10 15.88
CA SER A 297 -13.32 -7.15 15.88
C SER A 297 -14.66 -7.81 15.52
N ALA A 298 -14.62 -8.98 14.88
CA ALA A 298 -15.78 -9.80 14.52
C ALA A 298 -15.43 -11.29 14.76
N GLU A 299 -16.31 -12.02 15.44
CA GLU A 299 -16.10 -13.44 15.72
C GLU A 299 -16.02 -14.27 14.41
N PRO A 300 -15.06 -15.20 14.30
CA PRO A 300 -15.06 -16.17 13.23
C PRO A 300 -16.27 -17.09 13.37
N ARG A 301 -17.19 -17.03 12.40
CA ARG A 301 -18.49 -17.75 12.45
C ARG A 301 -18.68 -18.71 11.28
N TYR A 302 -17.61 -19.05 10.57
CA TYR A 302 -17.72 -20.01 9.48
C TYR A 302 -17.82 -21.44 10.00
N ARG A 303 -18.99 -22.07 9.79
CA ARG A 303 -19.42 -23.33 10.41
C ARG A 303 -18.46 -24.54 10.31
N LEU A 304 -17.52 -24.53 9.35
CA LEU A 304 -16.61 -25.66 9.12
C LEU A 304 -15.26 -25.48 9.81
N THR A 305 -14.94 -24.24 10.17
CA THR A 305 -13.67 -23.88 10.79
C THR A 305 -13.85 -23.47 12.24
N ALA A 306 -14.92 -22.73 12.55
CA ALA A 306 -15.11 -22.11 13.86
C ALA A 306 -15.06 -23.12 15.02
N ASP A 307 -14.18 -22.88 15.99
CA ASP A 307 -14.01 -23.67 17.20
C ASP A 307 -13.35 -22.88 18.36
N ASP A 308 -13.04 -23.56 19.47
CA ASP A 308 -12.47 -22.92 20.67
C ASP A 308 -10.99 -22.50 20.50
N GLY A 309 -10.30 -22.98 19.45
CA GLY A 309 -8.90 -22.70 19.11
C GLY A 309 -8.69 -21.39 18.35
N ASP A 310 -9.76 -20.79 17.81
CA ASP A 310 -9.78 -19.54 17.04
C ASP A 310 -9.15 -18.31 17.74
N LEU A 311 -8.77 -18.41 19.02
CA LEU A 311 -8.05 -17.35 19.76
C LEU A 311 -6.53 -17.36 19.55
N THR A 312 -5.98 -18.47 19.04
CA THR A 312 -4.53 -18.67 18.87
C THR A 312 -4.15 -19.29 17.54
N ASP A 313 -5.08 -19.92 16.82
CA ASP A 313 -4.78 -20.67 15.58
C ASP A 313 -4.03 -19.83 14.54
N LEU A 314 -4.34 -18.54 14.36
CA LEU A 314 -3.58 -17.67 13.43
C LEU A 314 -2.19 -17.27 13.89
N THR A 315 -1.73 -17.77 15.03
CA THR A 315 -0.44 -17.40 15.62
C THR A 315 0.31 -18.60 16.18
N ASP A 316 -0.18 -19.82 15.97
CA ASP A 316 0.44 -21.02 16.54
C ASP A 316 1.70 -21.46 15.74
N GLY A 317 1.90 -20.89 14.54
CA GLY A 317 3.00 -21.18 13.63
C GLY A 317 2.74 -22.39 12.73
N ALA A 318 1.53 -22.94 12.72
CA ALA A 318 1.13 -24.08 11.91
C ALA A 318 0.35 -23.63 10.66
N LEU A 319 0.84 -24.06 9.48
CA LEU A 319 0.08 -23.89 8.25
C LEU A 319 -0.95 -24.99 8.05
N SER A 320 -1.96 -24.69 7.24
CA SER A 320 -2.91 -25.69 6.73
C SER A 320 -2.19 -26.92 6.19
N ALA A 321 -2.54 -28.11 6.70
CA ALA A 321 -1.96 -29.37 6.23
C ALA A 321 -2.53 -29.80 4.86
N ARG A 322 -3.57 -29.11 4.37
CA ARG A 322 -4.23 -29.41 3.09
C ARG A 322 -3.39 -29.00 1.90
N ARG A 323 -2.98 -30.00 1.12
CA ARG A 323 -2.25 -29.79 -0.15
C ARG A 323 -3.10 -29.23 -1.29
N ASP A 324 -4.43 -29.25 -1.16
CA ASP A 324 -5.35 -28.67 -2.15
C ASP A 324 -5.73 -27.22 -1.82
N GLU A 325 -5.16 -26.63 -0.76
CA GLU A 325 -5.35 -25.24 -0.32
C GLU A 325 -6.81 -24.86 -0.06
N ARG A 326 -7.69 -25.86 0.10
CA ARG A 326 -9.08 -25.68 0.50
C ARG A 326 -9.18 -25.54 2.02
N VAL A 327 -8.51 -24.52 2.54
CA VAL A 327 -8.28 -24.29 3.98
C VAL A 327 -9.58 -24.14 4.77
N TRP A 328 -10.68 -23.71 4.13
CA TRP A 328 -11.98 -23.57 4.78
C TRP A 328 -12.62 -24.90 5.20
N PHE A 329 -12.02 -26.06 4.89
CA PHE A 329 -12.43 -27.35 5.44
C PHE A 329 -11.61 -27.80 6.65
N GLU A 330 -10.64 -27.00 7.09
CA GLU A 330 -9.71 -27.34 8.15
C GLU A 330 -9.97 -26.49 9.39
N ARG A 331 -10.17 -27.14 10.54
CA ARG A 331 -10.54 -26.45 11.77
C ARG A 331 -9.49 -25.47 12.29
N GLN A 332 -8.22 -25.77 12.04
CA GLN A 332 -7.08 -24.93 12.42
C GLN A 332 -6.94 -23.66 11.55
N CYS A 333 -7.86 -23.43 10.60
CA CYS A 333 -7.85 -22.23 9.78
C CYS A 333 -9.00 -21.33 10.18
N VAL A 334 -8.77 -20.04 10.36
CA VAL A 334 -9.81 -19.12 10.83
C VAL A 334 -10.52 -18.48 9.64
N ALA A 335 -11.85 -18.57 9.62
CA ALA A 335 -12.65 -18.05 8.52
C ALA A 335 -13.89 -17.27 8.97
N TRP A 336 -14.19 -16.23 8.20
CA TRP A 336 -15.34 -15.34 8.40
C TRP A 336 -16.32 -15.47 7.24
N HIS A 337 -17.60 -15.36 7.56
CA HIS A 337 -18.66 -15.42 6.57
C HIS A 337 -19.80 -14.44 6.89
N GLY A 338 -20.22 -13.67 5.89
CA GLY A 338 -21.28 -12.66 6.02
C GLY A 338 -20.79 -11.26 6.41
N ASP A 339 -19.54 -11.13 6.82
CA ASP A 339 -18.88 -9.86 7.11
C ASP A 339 -18.22 -9.24 5.87
N HIS A 340 -17.90 -7.95 5.94
CA HIS A 340 -17.17 -7.22 4.89
C HIS A 340 -15.73 -6.85 5.31
N GLY A 341 -15.28 -7.33 6.46
CA GLY A 341 -13.93 -7.14 6.98
C GLY A 341 -13.82 -7.50 8.46
N VAL A 342 -12.59 -7.72 8.91
CA VAL A 342 -12.22 -8.01 10.31
C VAL A 342 -10.92 -7.30 10.65
N ASN A 343 -10.84 -6.76 11.87
CA ASN A 343 -9.59 -6.29 12.44
C ASN A 343 -9.09 -7.27 13.51
N LEU A 344 -7.80 -7.53 13.55
CA LEU A 344 -7.14 -8.44 14.49
C LEU A 344 -6.04 -7.69 15.24
N VAL A 345 -5.84 -7.96 16.53
CA VAL A 345 -4.72 -7.40 17.32
C VAL A 345 -4.02 -8.50 18.10
N VAL A 346 -2.70 -8.58 17.93
CA VAL A 346 -1.79 -9.47 18.66
C VAL A 346 -1.01 -8.63 19.68
N ASP A 347 -1.00 -9.06 20.96
CA ASP A 347 -0.12 -8.49 22.00
C ASP A 347 1.18 -9.31 22.09
N LEU A 348 2.30 -8.70 21.72
CA LEU A 348 3.63 -9.32 21.78
C LEU A 348 4.15 -9.45 23.23
N GLY A 349 3.53 -8.74 24.18
CA GLY A 349 3.85 -8.71 25.61
C GLY A 349 4.80 -7.60 26.03
N ALA A 350 5.61 -7.06 25.11
CA ALA A 350 6.48 -5.91 25.31
C ALA A 350 6.75 -5.21 23.99
N VAL A 351 7.27 -3.98 24.02
CA VAL A 351 7.68 -3.27 22.79
C VAL A 351 8.87 -4.00 22.16
N GLN A 352 8.68 -4.49 20.93
CA GLN A 352 9.68 -5.22 20.14
C GLN A 352 10.02 -4.45 18.86
N GLY A 353 11.23 -4.65 18.34
CA GLY A 353 11.60 -4.21 16.99
C GLY A 353 11.01 -5.14 15.92
N ILE A 354 10.28 -4.59 14.97
CA ILE A 354 9.50 -5.34 13.98
C ILE A 354 10.04 -5.06 12.59
N GLY A 355 10.55 -6.08 11.91
CA GLY A 355 11.14 -5.99 10.57
C GLY A 355 10.19 -6.40 9.45
N GLU A 356 9.24 -7.30 9.73
CA GLU A 356 8.22 -7.71 8.77
C GLU A 356 6.93 -8.10 9.48
N ILE A 357 5.79 -7.80 8.88
CA ILE A 357 4.46 -8.29 9.29
C ILE A 357 3.88 -9.03 8.09
N THR A 358 3.36 -10.23 8.29
CA THR A 358 2.85 -11.07 7.20
C THR A 358 1.52 -11.68 7.58
N GLY A 359 0.55 -11.64 6.67
CA GLY A 359 -0.71 -12.37 6.82
C GLY A 359 -0.97 -13.28 5.63
N ARG A 360 -1.34 -14.53 5.87
CA ARG A 360 -1.65 -15.49 4.81
C ARG A 360 -3.15 -15.58 4.60
N PHE A 361 -3.60 -15.34 3.37
CA PHE A 361 -5.02 -15.29 3.05
C PHE A 361 -5.37 -16.18 1.87
N LEU A 362 -6.58 -16.73 1.93
CA LEU A 362 -7.16 -17.50 0.84
C LEU A 362 -7.53 -16.57 -0.34
N GLY A 363 -7.17 -17.00 -1.55
CA GLY A 363 -7.61 -16.41 -2.81
C GLY A 363 -8.04 -17.46 -3.83
N GLY A 364 -8.12 -17.03 -5.09
CA GLY A 364 -8.61 -17.83 -6.20
C GLY A 364 -10.11 -17.67 -6.45
N ARG A 365 -10.64 -18.44 -7.41
CA ARG A 365 -12.04 -18.32 -7.87
C ARG A 365 -12.73 -19.68 -8.05
N GLU A 366 -12.38 -20.64 -7.20
CA GLU A 366 -12.88 -22.02 -7.32
C GLU A 366 -14.41 -22.11 -7.10
N GLN A 367 -14.95 -21.27 -6.22
CA GLN A 367 -16.39 -21.19 -5.93
C GLN A 367 -16.86 -19.74 -5.83
N GLY A 368 -18.16 -19.52 -5.98
CA GLY A 368 -18.78 -18.20 -5.88
C GLY A 368 -18.65 -17.64 -4.46
N GLY A 369 -17.86 -16.58 -4.28
CA GLY A 369 -17.63 -15.90 -3.00
C GLY A 369 -16.24 -16.09 -2.40
N LEU A 370 -15.46 -17.07 -2.87
CA LEU A 370 -14.04 -17.21 -2.51
C LEU A 370 -13.23 -16.18 -3.27
N ARG A 371 -12.60 -15.26 -2.56
CA ARG A 371 -11.82 -14.17 -3.13
C ARG A 371 -10.72 -13.75 -2.15
N PHE A 372 -9.60 -13.32 -2.69
CA PHE A 372 -8.53 -12.68 -1.94
C PHE A 372 -9.02 -11.33 -1.37
N PRO A 373 -8.56 -10.91 -0.17
CA PRO A 373 -8.98 -9.65 0.45
C PRO A 373 -8.85 -8.44 -0.48
N GLN A 374 -9.82 -7.52 -0.43
CA GLN A 374 -9.75 -6.25 -1.17
C GLN A 374 -8.67 -5.32 -0.62
N GLN A 375 -8.44 -5.38 0.70
CA GLN A 375 -7.48 -4.52 1.37
C GLN A 375 -6.97 -5.19 2.63
N VAL A 376 -5.68 -5.04 2.93
CA VAL A 376 -5.07 -5.44 4.21
C VAL A 376 -4.20 -4.30 4.69
N GLY A 377 -4.53 -3.69 5.82
CA GLY A 377 -3.67 -2.75 6.51
C GLY A 377 -2.95 -3.41 7.69
N VAL A 378 -1.72 -3.02 7.99
CA VAL A 378 -1.01 -3.40 9.22
C VAL A 378 -0.60 -2.17 10.02
N ALA A 379 -0.80 -2.21 11.33
CA ALA A 379 -0.47 -1.13 12.25
C ALA A 379 0.22 -1.64 13.51
N VAL A 380 0.94 -0.74 14.20
CA VAL A 380 1.63 -1.05 15.46
C VAL A 380 1.27 -0.02 16.53
N SER A 381 1.31 -0.43 17.79
CA SER A 381 1.08 0.43 18.95
C SER A 381 1.99 0.02 20.11
N ALA A 382 2.41 0.98 20.93
CA ALA A 382 3.16 0.72 22.17
C ALA A 382 2.24 0.55 23.40
N ASP A 383 1.11 1.26 23.42
CA ASP A 383 0.17 1.37 24.55
C ASP A 383 -1.08 0.50 24.37
N GLY A 384 -1.41 0.12 23.13
CA GLY A 384 -2.62 -0.62 22.78
C GLY A 384 -3.83 0.27 22.51
N GLU A 385 -3.64 1.59 22.56
CA GLU A 385 -4.66 2.62 22.36
C GLU A 385 -4.39 3.41 21.09
N THR A 386 -3.16 3.90 20.94
CA THR A 386 -2.71 4.71 19.80
C THR A 386 -2.01 3.82 18.79
N TYR A 387 -2.68 3.54 17.67
CA TYR A 387 -2.10 2.75 16.59
C TYR A 387 -1.59 3.62 15.46
N ARG A 388 -0.55 3.12 14.80
CA ARG A 388 0.02 3.75 13.62
C ARG A 388 0.20 2.73 12.51
N ARG A 389 -0.42 2.98 11.37
CA ARG A 389 -0.33 2.14 10.17
C ARG A 389 1.08 2.17 9.61
N VAL A 390 1.65 0.99 9.43
CA VAL A 390 3.02 0.76 8.93
C VAL A 390 3.05 0.03 7.58
N GLY A 391 1.91 -0.49 7.13
CA GLY A 391 1.77 -1.11 5.81
C GLY A 391 0.31 -1.11 5.33
N LEU A 392 0.13 -1.09 4.02
CA LEU A 392 -1.18 -1.17 3.37
C LEU A 392 -1.03 -1.90 2.04
N TYR A 393 -1.93 -2.85 1.80
CA TYR A 393 -2.14 -3.51 0.52
C TYR A 393 -3.57 -3.23 0.06
N ARG A 394 -3.75 -2.92 -1.22
CA ARG A 394 -5.04 -2.76 -1.91
C ARG A 394 -5.01 -3.59 -3.18
N LYS A 395 -5.98 -4.51 -3.29
CA LYS A 395 -6.18 -5.36 -4.46
C LYS A 395 -6.30 -4.53 -5.73
N THR A 396 -5.84 -5.06 -6.85
CA THR A 396 -5.69 -4.40 -8.16
C THR A 396 -4.64 -3.30 -8.26
N MET A 397 -4.45 -2.49 -7.21
CA MET A 397 -3.44 -1.43 -7.20
C MET A 397 -2.05 -1.95 -6.85
N ASP A 398 -1.98 -2.84 -5.85
CA ASP A 398 -0.72 -3.26 -5.24
C ASP A 398 -0.41 -4.75 -5.54
N ASP A 399 -1.24 -5.46 -6.33
CA ASP A 399 -1.11 -6.91 -6.58
C ASP A 399 0.25 -7.31 -7.15
N ALA A 400 0.77 -6.55 -8.11
CA ALA A 400 2.06 -6.81 -8.73
C ALA A 400 3.23 -6.64 -7.73
N ASP A 401 3.15 -5.64 -6.85
CA ASP A 401 4.19 -5.34 -5.86
C ASP A 401 4.22 -6.39 -4.74
N PHE A 402 3.06 -6.95 -4.40
CA PHE A 402 2.91 -8.00 -3.39
C PHE A 402 2.90 -9.43 -3.97
N GLY A 403 3.11 -9.59 -5.29
CA GLY A 403 3.14 -10.88 -5.98
C GLY A 403 1.84 -11.68 -5.85
N VAL A 404 0.69 -10.99 -5.75
CA VAL A 404 -0.61 -11.65 -5.56
C VAL A 404 -1.01 -12.38 -6.85
N PRO A 405 -1.27 -13.70 -6.81
CA PRO A 405 -1.64 -14.46 -8.00
C PRO A 405 -2.95 -13.97 -8.63
N ALA A 406 -3.08 -14.17 -9.95
CA ALA A 406 -4.33 -13.88 -10.65
C ALA A 406 -5.49 -14.71 -10.05
N GLU A 407 -6.64 -14.07 -9.90
CA GLU A 407 -7.79 -14.64 -9.20
C GLU A 407 -8.67 -15.51 -10.11
N GLU A 408 -8.09 -16.60 -10.58
CA GLU A 408 -8.71 -17.54 -11.52
C GLU A 408 -8.55 -18.99 -11.04
N GLY A 409 -9.41 -19.88 -11.54
CA GLY A 409 -9.24 -21.32 -11.34
C GLY A 409 -9.47 -21.79 -9.90
N ARG A 410 -8.49 -22.53 -9.35
CA ARG A 410 -8.59 -23.22 -8.05
C ARG A 410 -8.29 -22.29 -6.88
N ALA A 411 -8.64 -22.72 -5.67
CA ALA A 411 -8.25 -22.05 -4.44
C ALA A 411 -6.73 -22.03 -4.28
N TRP A 412 -6.22 -20.94 -3.70
CA TRP A 412 -4.81 -20.84 -3.33
C TRP A 412 -4.60 -20.00 -2.06
N MET A 413 -3.50 -20.23 -1.35
CA MET A 413 -3.06 -19.41 -0.21
C MET A 413 -1.91 -18.51 -0.60
N HIS A 414 -1.99 -17.22 -0.25
CA HIS A 414 -0.91 -16.27 -0.52
C HIS A 414 -0.46 -15.55 0.74
N ALA A 415 0.85 -15.46 0.94
CA ALA A 415 1.48 -14.75 2.04
C ALA A 415 1.68 -13.27 1.66
N LEU A 416 0.88 -12.40 2.26
CA LEU A 416 0.98 -10.97 2.04
C LEU A 416 2.02 -10.37 3.00
N ARG A 417 3.21 -10.05 2.48
CA ARG A 417 4.41 -9.73 3.26
C ARG A 417 4.72 -8.23 3.26
N PHE A 418 4.54 -7.56 4.40
CA PHE A 418 4.97 -6.17 4.61
C PHE A 418 6.41 -6.15 5.13
N ARG A 419 7.37 -6.01 4.21
CA ARG A 419 8.82 -6.11 4.49
C ARG A 419 9.47 -4.76 4.79
N ASP A 420 10.73 -4.81 5.22
CA ASP A 420 11.59 -3.65 5.48
C ASP A 420 10.96 -2.62 6.43
N LEU A 421 10.16 -3.12 7.37
CA LEU A 421 9.54 -2.27 8.37
C LEU A 421 10.64 -1.80 9.33
N ARG A 422 10.82 -0.48 9.42
CA ARG A 422 11.72 0.17 10.37
C ARG A 422 10.89 0.70 11.53
N THR A 423 10.29 -0.21 12.30
CA THR A 423 9.31 0.16 13.32
C THR A 423 9.42 -0.70 14.59
N ARG A 424 8.74 -0.26 15.65
CA ARG A 424 8.58 -1.00 16.90
C ARG A 424 7.15 -0.91 17.43
N GLY A 425 6.76 -1.89 18.23
CA GLY A 425 5.45 -1.91 18.87
C GLY A 425 5.32 -3.08 19.84
N ARG A 426 4.39 -2.96 20.79
CA ARG A 426 3.92 -4.07 21.62
C ARG A 426 2.71 -4.75 20.99
N TYR A 427 1.80 -3.98 20.41
CA TYR A 427 0.60 -4.48 19.78
C TYR A 427 0.72 -4.37 18.27
N VAL A 428 0.32 -5.43 17.57
CA VAL A 428 0.32 -5.49 16.10
C VAL A 428 -1.08 -5.76 15.60
N ALA A 429 -1.53 -4.92 14.69
CA ALA A 429 -2.88 -4.88 14.17
C ALA A 429 -2.93 -5.30 12.70
N PHE A 430 -3.89 -6.14 12.33
CA PHE A 430 -4.29 -6.42 10.95
C PHE A 430 -5.69 -5.84 10.71
N MET A 431 -5.89 -5.13 9.62
CA MET A 431 -7.18 -4.56 9.22
C MET A 431 -7.54 -5.10 7.84
N VAL A 432 -8.36 -6.15 7.80
CA VAL A 432 -8.63 -6.96 6.60
C VAL A 432 -10.02 -6.61 6.07
N GLN A 433 -10.10 -6.22 4.80
CA GLN A 433 -11.36 -5.96 4.11
C GLN A 433 -11.61 -7.04 3.06
N PHE A 434 -12.81 -7.64 3.07
CA PHE A 434 -13.11 -8.79 2.24
C PHE A 434 -13.63 -8.38 0.86
N ASP A 435 -13.43 -9.26 -0.11
CA ASP A 435 -14.08 -9.18 -1.42
C ASP A 435 -15.31 -10.09 -1.43
N GLY A 436 -16.48 -9.53 -1.13
CA GLY A 436 -17.72 -10.30 -0.96
C GLY A 436 -18.01 -10.62 0.51
N SER A 437 -18.39 -11.87 0.80
CA SER A 437 -18.91 -12.30 2.12
C SER A 437 -18.10 -13.43 2.74
N PHE A 438 -16.86 -13.70 2.29
CA PHE A 438 -16.02 -14.77 2.83
C PHE A 438 -14.54 -14.38 2.82
N CYS A 439 -13.82 -14.78 3.87
CA CYS A 439 -12.36 -14.70 3.96
C CYS A 439 -11.86 -15.81 4.86
N ALA A 440 -10.69 -16.39 4.56
CA ALA A 440 -10.03 -17.37 5.41
C ALA A 440 -8.53 -17.09 5.48
N SER A 441 -7.94 -17.40 6.63
CA SER A 441 -6.51 -17.28 6.91
C SER A 441 -6.06 -18.53 7.67
N ASP A 442 -4.84 -19.00 7.39
CA ASP A 442 -4.21 -20.08 8.17
C ASP A 442 -3.22 -19.52 9.19
N GLU A 443 -2.53 -18.40 8.92
CA GLU A 443 -1.48 -17.92 9.82
C GLU A 443 -1.14 -16.42 9.63
N LEU A 444 -0.69 -15.78 10.73
CA LEU A 444 -0.16 -14.43 10.80
C LEU A 444 1.21 -14.42 11.48
N PHE A 445 2.18 -13.76 10.86
CA PHE A 445 3.54 -13.65 11.38
C PHE A 445 3.90 -12.20 11.71
N VAL A 446 4.61 -12.02 12.82
CA VAL A 446 5.28 -10.77 13.18
C VAL A 446 6.74 -11.07 13.38
N LEU A 447 7.58 -10.70 12.43
CA LEU A 447 8.97 -11.10 12.42
C LEU A 447 9.86 -9.99 12.97
N ALA A 448 10.77 -10.38 13.88
CA ALA A 448 11.72 -9.47 14.48
C ALA A 448 12.59 -8.75 13.42
N ALA A 449 13.01 -7.53 13.75
CA ALA A 449 14.01 -6.80 12.98
C ALA A 449 15.42 -7.34 13.27
N ASP A 450 16.27 -7.42 12.24
CA ASP A 450 17.64 -7.95 12.36
C ASP A 450 18.51 -7.11 13.32
N HIS A 451 18.20 -5.81 13.48
CA HIS A 451 18.88 -4.89 14.40
C HIS A 451 17.87 -3.92 15.02
N PHE A 452 18.10 -3.51 16.28
CA PHE A 452 17.26 -2.52 16.96
C PHE A 452 17.42 -1.17 16.26
N VAL A 453 16.35 -0.65 15.65
CA VAL A 453 16.40 0.57 14.85
C VAL A 453 16.44 1.79 15.78
N ALA A 454 17.41 2.69 15.60
CA ALA A 454 17.56 3.90 16.40
C ALA A 454 16.50 4.99 16.10
N GLN A 455 15.83 4.93 14.95
CA GLN A 455 14.78 5.87 14.52
C GLN A 455 13.62 5.15 13.80
N ASP A 456 12.39 5.36 14.28
CA ASP A 456 11.16 4.85 13.66
C ASP A 456 10.88 5.58 12.34
N LYS A 457 10.60 4.85 11.24
CA LYS A 457 10.02 5.49 10.04
C LYS A 457 8.64 6.04 10.41
N PRO A 458 8.26 7.31 10.16
CA PRO A 458 6.91 7.82 10.42
C PRO A 458 5.86 7.15 9.52
N GLY A 459 4.97 6.36 10.11
CA GLY A 459 3.73 5.81 9.57
C GLY A 459 2.54 6.68 9.98
N SER A 460 1.36 6.41 9.44
CA SER A 460 0.19 7.27 9.63
C SER A 460 -0.63 6.86 10.84
N PRO A 461 -1.16 7.79 11.66
CA PRO A 461 -2.06 7.43 12.76
C PRO A 461 -3.29 6.66 12.26
N VAL A 462 -3.71 5.63 13.00
CA VAL A 462 -4.97 4.93 12.75
C VAL A 462 -6.07 5.65 13.51
N SER A 463 -6.98 6.26 12.75
CA SER A 463 -7.98 7.20 13.24
C SER A 463 -9.16 6.57 13.98
N ARG A 464 -9.17 5.25 14.07
CA ARG A 464 -10.23 4.44 14.65
C ARG A 464 -9.58 3.44 15.60
N PRO A 465 -10.15 3.20 16.79
CA PRO A 465 -9.80 2.04 17.60
C PRO A 465 -9.77 0.78 16.75
N VAL A 466 -8.61 0.10 16.73
CA VAL A 466 -8.36 -1.02 15.81
C VAL A 466 -9.31 -2.18 16.10
N VAL A 467 -9.54 -2.51 17.37
CA VAL A 467 -10.54 -3.51 17.77
C VAL A 467 -11.63 -2.80 18.54
N PHE A 468 -12.72 -2.46 17.85
CA PHE A 468 -14.01 -2.31 18.50
C PHE A 468 -14.63 -3.71 18.63
N PRO A 469 -15.27 -4.05 19.76
CA PRO A 469 -16.00 -5.30 19.88
C PRO A 469 -17.30 -5.22 19.05
N PHE A 470 -17.22 -5.41 17.72
CA PHE A 470 -18.39 -5.55 16.86
C PHE A 470 -19.00 -6.95 17.06
N GLY A 471 -19.67 -7.14 18.20
CA GLY A 471 -20.49 -8.32 18.46
C GLY A 471 -21.90 -8.19 17.85
N PRO A 472 -22.67 -9.29 17.81
CA PRO A 472 -24.11 -9.21 17.57
C PRO A 472 -24.81 -8.43 18.70
N ASP A 473 -26.05 -8.03 18.43
CA ASP A 473 -27.00 -7.52 19.42
C ASP A 473 -26.53 -6.30 20.23
N ARG A 474 -25.80 -5.39 19.58
CA ARG A 474 -25.32 -4.16 20.21
C ARG A 474 -25.34 -2.97 19.28
N TYR A 475 -25.10 -1.81 19.87
CA TYR A 475 -24.82 -0.59 19.14
C TYR A 475 -23.42 -0.09 19.48
N THR A 476 -22.72 0.46 18.50
CA THR A 476 -21.36 0.98 18.68
C THR A 476 -21.20 2.31 17.97
N ALA A 477 -20.90 3.35 18.74
CA ALA A 477 -20.51 4.67 18.24
C ALA A 477 -18.99 4.81 18.31
N TYR A 478 -18.39 5.39 17.27
CA TYR A 478 -16.95 5.58 17.19
C TYR A 478 -16.60 6.93 16.55
N PRO A 479 -15.53 7.60 17.01
CA PRO A 479 -15.05 8.81 16.37
C PRO A 479 -14.40 8.45 15.02
N LEU A 480 -14.37 9.41 14.09
CA LEU A 480 -13.70 9.20 12.80
C LEU A 480 -12.23 9.59 12.79
N LYS A 481 -11.82 10.39 13.78
CA LYS A 481 -10.45 10.84 14.07
C LYS A 481 -10.11 10.57 15.52
N GLY A 482 -8.84 10.40 15.85
CA GLY A 482 -8.37 10.20 17.23
C GLY A 482 -8.59 11.42 18.12
N GLN A 483 -8.79 12.60 17.52
CA GLN A 483 -9.01 13.87 18.21
C GLN A 483 -10.24 14.59 17.65
N TRP A 484 -10.84 15.45 18.47
CA TRP A 484 -11.86 16.39 18.05
C TRP A 484 -11.37 17.82 18.14
N PHE A 485 -11.81 18.64 17.19
CA PHE A 485 -11.36 20.00 17.06
C PHE A 485 -12.56 20.95 17.02
N ALA A 486 -12.43 22.08 17.70
CA ALA A 486 -13.35 23.20 17.56
C ALA A 486 -12.58 24.53 17.59
N GLY A 487 -13.15 25.54 16.96
CA GLY A 487 -12.69 26.91 17.06
C GLY A 487 -13.81 27.83 17.53
N PRO A 488 -13.57 29.16 17.50
CA PRO A 488 -14.57 30.16 17.88
C PRO A 488 -15.74 30.22 16.89
N VAL A 489 -15.52 29.84 15.63
CA VAL A 489 -16.56 29.68 14.62
C VAL A 489 -17.18 28.29 14.74
N GLU A 490 -18.51 28.21 14.83
CA GLU A 490 -19.23 26.94 14.84
C GLU A 490 -18.83 26.10 13.63
N SER A 491 -18.33 24.91 13.90
CA SER A 491 -17.89 23.94 12.90
C SER A 491 -18.49 22.58 13.19
N TRP A 492 -18.28 21.63 12.29
CA TRP A 492 -18.79 20.28 12.47
C TRP A 492 -17.67 19.27 12.67
N SER A 493 -18.03 18.17 13.32
CA SER A 493 -17.30 16.91 13.26
C SER A 493 -18.29 15.79 13.04
N CYS A 494 -17.79 14.61 12.68
CA CYS A 494 -18.63 13.46 12.39
C CYS A 494 -18.19 12.28 13.25
N ILE A 495 -19.17 11.55 13.77
CA ILE A 495 -18.97 10.23 14.37
C ILE A 495 -19.63 9.18 13.47
N GLY A 496 -19.05 8.00 13.43
CA GLY A 496 -19.66 6.84 12.80
C GLY A 496 -20.32 5.94 13.84
N GLY A 497 -21.13 5.00 13.36
CA GLY A 497 -21.47 3.87 14.18
C GLY A 497 -22.05 2.69 13.43
N ARG A 498 -22.14 1.58 14.16
CA ARG A 498 -22.65 0.30 13.69
C ARG A 498 -23.80 -0.15 14.59
N ASN A 499 -24.95 -0.45 13.99
CA ASN A 499 -26.11 -0.99 14.69
C ASN A 499 -26.27 -2.48 14.34
N THR A 500 -25.92 -3.39 15.25
CA THR A 500 -26.11 -4.84 15.10
C THR A 500 -27.29 -5.37 15.89
N LEU A 501 -28.11 -4.51 16.51
CA LEU A 501 -29.33 -4.91 17.23
C LEU A 501 -30.31 -5.66 16.30
N PRO A 502 -31.04 -6.69 16.79
CA PRO A 502 -32.07 -7.38 16.02
C PRO A 502 -33.17 -6.42 15.57
N ASP A 503 -33.63 -5.55 16.48
CA ASP A 503 -34.56 -4.47 16.16
C ASP A 503 -33.81 -3.18 15.82
N LYS A 504 -33.74 -2.86 14.53
CA LYS A 504 -33.13 -1.59 14.05
C LYS A 504 -33.89 -0.34 14.49
N ARG A 505 -35.12 -0.48 15.02
CA ARG A 505 -35.95 0.63 15.50
C ARG A 505 -35.79 0.89 17.00
N ALA A 506 -35.01 0.08 17.70
CA ALA A 506 -34.72 0.26 19.11
C ALA A 506 -34.19 1.68 19.42
N LEU A 507 -34.54 2.17 20.61
CA LEU A 507 -33.98 3.42 21.12
C LEU A 507 -32.51 3.21 21.45
N VAL A 508 -31.68 4.14 20.99
CA VAL A 508 -30.28 4.23 21.36
C VAL A 508 -30.01 5.63 21.87
N THR A 509 -29.33 5.74 23.01
CA THR A 509 -28.81 6.98 23.55
C THR A 509 -27.31 7.06 23.25
N LEU A 510 -26.91 8.08 22.49
CA LEU A 510 -25.51 8.46 22.29
C LEU A 510 -25.08 9.35 23.45
N ILE A 511 -23.92 9.06 24.04
CA ILE A 511 -23.41 9.76 25.23
C ILE A 511 -22.12 10.48 24.83
N LEU A 512 -22.10 11.79 24.98
CA LEU A 512 -20.91 12.63 24.77
C LEU A 512 -20.56 13.32 26.08
N ASP A 513 -19.37 13.07 26.59
CA ASP A 513 -18.82 13.83 27.71
C ASP A 513 -17.81 14.83 27.16
N LEU A 514 -18.19 16.11 27.13
CA LEU A 514 -17.37 17.19 26.60
C LEU A 514 -16.79 18.04 27.73
N PRO A 515 -15.60 18.65 27.55
CA PRO A 515 -15.11 19.68 28.46
C PRO A 515 -16.13 20.82 28.61
N PRO A 516 -16.29 21.44 29.80
CA PRO A 516 -17.19 22.58 30.01
C PRO A 516 -16.93 23.78 29.09
N GLU A 517 -15.72 23.89 28.55
CA GLU A 517 -15.27 24.94 27.62
C GLU A 517 -15.74 24.71 26.18
N VAL A 518 -16.35 23.56 25.89
CA VAL A 518 -16.86 23.19 24.56
C VAL A 518 -18.38 23.18 24.59
N VAL A 519 -18.99 23.96 23.69
CA VAL A 519 -20.45 24.05 23.57
C VAL A 519 -20.90 23.25 22.35
N LEU A 520 -21.62 22.14 22.57
CA LEU A 520 -22.38 21.45 21.52
C LEU A 520 -23.66 22.25 21.26
N THR A 521 -23.84 22.71 20.03
CA THR A 521 -24.97 23.59 19.66
C THR A 521 -26.11 22.83 19.02
N LYS A 522 -25.80 21.88 18.13
CA LYS A 522 -26.78 21.03 17.44
C LYS A 522 -26.17 19.72 16.99
N THR A 523 -27.04 18.77 16.73
CA THR A 523 -26.69 17.44 16.23
C THR A 523 -27.52 17.14 15.00
N MET A 524 -26.98 16.32 14.11
CA MET A 524 -27.72 15.84 12.94
C MET A 524 -27.38 14.37 12.72
N ILE A 525 -28.35 13.51 13.02
CA ILE A 525 -28.21 12.05 12.92
C ILE A 525 -28.64 11.61 11.53
N ASN A 526 -27.80 10.83 10.85
CA ASN A 526 -28.00 10.47 9.48
C ASN A 526 -27.98 8.94 9.26
N GLU A 527 -29.06 8.39 8.70
CA GLU A 527 -29.12 7.01 8.19
C GLU A 527 -28.51 6.86 6.78
N ARG A 528 -28.49 7.93 5.97
CA ARG A 528 -27.65 8.03 4.77
C ARG A 528 -27.60 9.45 4.17
N TYR A 529 -28.69 10.22 4.12
CA TYR A 529 -28.71 11.61 3.64
C TYR A 529 -29.72 12.54 4.36
N GLY A 530 -29.33 13.07 5.53
CA GLY A 530 -29.90 14.29 6.11
C GLY A 530 -31.04 14.09 7.10
N GLY A 531 -30.70 13.75 8.35
CA GLY A 531 -31.55 14.12 9.49
C GLY A 531 -31.80 15.63 9.53
N ARG A 532 -32.80 16.09 10.27
CA ARG A 532 -32.92 17.53 10.55
C ARG A 532 -31.89 17.87 11.63
N PRO A 533 -31.16 18.99 11.54
CA PRO A 533 -30.40 19.48 12.67
C PRO A 533 -31.36 19.72 13.83
N VAL A 534 -31.03 19.17 14.99
CA VAL A 534 -31.78 19.33 16.23
C VAL A 534 -30.86 20.03 17.23
N PRO A 535 -31.36 21.04 17.98
CA PRO A 535 -30.59 21.64 19.06
C PRO A 535 -30.02 20.57 19.99
N ALA A 536 -28.83 20.82 20.51
CA ALA A 536 -28.23 19.92 21.48
C ALA A 536 -29.15 19.79 22.72
N PRO A 537 -29.27 18.59 23.30
CA PRO A 537 -30.00 18.43 24.55
C PRO A 537 -29.29 19.20 25.67
N GLU A 538 -30.04 19.58 26.71
CA GLU A 538 -29.46 20.19 27.91
C GLU A 538 -28.45 19.22 28.54
N PRO A 539 -27.18 19.64 28.73
CA PRO A 539 -26.17 18.76 29.30
C PRO A 539 -26.33 18.63 30.81
N LYS A 540 -25.83 17.51 31.35
CA LYS A 540 -25.69 17.29 32.79
C LYS A 540 -24.22 17.39 33.16
N GLU A 541 -23.92 18.15 34.21
CA GLU A 541 -22.56 18.19 34.73
C GLU A 541 -22.22 16.87 35.44
N ILE A 542 -21.05 16.33 35.13
CA ILE A 542 -20.50 15.14 35.78
C ILE A 542 -19.05 15.40 36.20
N VAL A 543 -18.64 14.79 37.31
CA VAL A 543 -17.27 14.84 37.84
C VAL A 543 -16.79 13.41 38.02
N GLU A 544 -15.63 13.08 37.46
CA GLU A 544 -15.04 11.75 37.54
C GLU A 544 -13.52 11.86 37.68
N GLY A 545 -13.01 11.43 38.84
CA GLY A 545 -11.64 11.76 39.25
C GLY A 545 -11.46 13.27 39.35
N ASP A 546 -10.39 13.78 38.72
CA ASP A 546 -10.08 15.22 38.65
C ASP A 546 -10.71 15.92 37.43
N SER A 547 -11.45 15.20 36.60
CA SER A 547 -12.05 15.73 35.36
C SER A 547 -13.52 16.13 35.56
N ARG A 548 -13.90 17.27 34.97
CA ARG A 548 -15.27 17.77 34.90
C ARG A 548 -15.74 17.70 33.46
N TYR A 549 -16.94 17.17 33.22
CA TYR A 549 -17.54 17.11 31.88
C TYR A 549 -18.98 17.62 31.87
N LEU A 550 -19.41 18.07 30.70
CA LEU A 550 -20.81 18.23 30.32
C LEU A 550 -21.24 17.01 29.52
N ARG A 551 -22.12 16.19 30.11
CA ARG A 551 -22.70 15.00 29.48
C ARG A 551 -23.93 15.37 28.66
N TYR A 552 -23.85 15.14 27.35
CA TYR A 552 -24.96 15.21 26.42
C TYR A 552 -25.49 13.80 26.14
N GLU A 553 -26.79 13.58 26.36
CA GLU A 553 -27.48 12.33 26.04
C GLU A 553 -28.40 12.55 24.83
N ILE A 554 -28.01 12.03 23.67
CA ILE A 554 -28.70 12.25 22.40
C ILE A 554 -29.46 10.98 22.03
N GLU A 555 -30.79 11.07 22.01
CA GLU A 555 -31.66 9.93 21.66
C GLU A 555 -31.84 9.77 20.14
N ALA A 556 -31.74 8.54 19.67
CA ALA A 556 -31.96 8.16 18.28
C ALA A 556 -32.75 6.84 18.15
N ARG A 557 -33.51 6.73 17.06
CA ARG A 557 -34.29 5.54 16.68
C ARG A 557 -34.13 5.27 15.19
N GLY A 558 -34.33 4.02 14.78
CA GLY A 558 -34.36 3.65 13.36
C GLY A 558 -33.00 3.44 12.70
N LEU A 559 -31.92 3.57 13.46
CA LEU A 559 -30.56 3.63 12.92
C LEU A 559 -30.22 2.41 12.05
N SER A 560 -29.79 2.70 10.82
CA SER A 560 -29.32 1.69 9.87
C SER A 560 -28.11 0.94 10.41
N GLU A 561 -27.77 -0.20 9.79
CA GLU A 561 -26.62 -1.00 10.21
C GLU A 561 -25.31 -0.20 10.24
N LYS A 562 -25.15 0.76 9.32
CA LYS A 562 -24.07 1.74 9.30
C LYS A 562 -24.67 3.13 9.17
N PHE A 563 -24.37 4.02 10.11
CA PHE A 563 -24.89 5.38 10.14
C PHE A 563 -23.78 6.38 10.49
N TRP A 564 -24.08 7.67 10.30
CA TRP A 564 -23.19 8.78 10.62
C TRP A 564 -23.94 9.84 11.41
N MET A 565 -23.27 10.55 12.31
CA MET A 565 -23.86 11.68 13.03
C MET A 565 -22.92 12.88 12.97
N TYR A 566 -23.46 14.03 12.62
CA TYR A 566 -22.74 15.30 12.67
C TYR A 566 -22.99 15.98 14.00
N LEU A 567 -21.92 16.49 14.57
CA LEU A 567 -21.86 17.24 15.82
C LEU A 567 -21.40 18.64 15.46
N PHE A 568 -22.17 19.65 15.85
CA PHE A 568 -21.80 21.03 15.65
C PHE A 568 -21.47 21.65 16.99
N TRP A 569 -20.29 22.25 17.08
CA TRP A 569 -19.78 22.81 18.31
C TRP A 569 -18.85 23.97 18.07
N ARG A 570 -18.57 24.71 19.15
CA ARG A 570 -17.57 25.78 19.17
C ARG A 570 -16.90 25.85 20.54
N THR A 571 -15.74 26.49 20.58
CA THR A 571 -15.02 26.84 21.80
C THR A 571 -14.33 28.19 21.64
N ASP A 572 -14.29 28.97 22.71
CA ASP A 572 -13.60 30.27 22.74
C ASP A 572 -12.19 30.14 23.37
N GLN A 573 -11.70 28.92 23.56
CA GLN A 573 -10.37 28.62 24.10
C GLN A 573 -9.24 28.91 23.09
N PRO A 574 -8.03 29.26 23.55
CA PRO A 574 -6.88 29.51 22.67
C PRO A 574 -6.35 28.22 22.04
N ALA A 575 -5.67 28.31 20.89
CA ALA A 575 -5.28 27.16 20.07
C ALA A 575 -4.28 26.17 20.73
N ASP A 576 -3.64 26.55 21.83
CA ASP A 576 -2.79 25.69 22.65
C ASP A 576 -3.57 24.90 23.73
N TRP A 577 -4.87 25.15 23.86
CA TRP A 577 -5.74 24.47 24.81
C TRP A 577 -6.16 23.07 24.32
N SER A 578 -6.16 22.12 25.24
CA SER A 578 -6.68 20.77 25.05
C SER A 578 -7.32 20.24 26.34
N ALA A 579 -8.28 19.33 26.21
CA ALA A 579 -8.94 18.68 27.34
C ALA A 579 -9.49 17.30 26.96
N PRO A 580 -9.64 16.37 27.93
CA PRO A 580 -10.22 15.06 27.66
C PRO A 580 -11.71 15.16 27.29
N ALA A 581 -12.15 14.29 26.39
CA ALA A 581 -13.54 14.09 26.00
C ALA A 581 -13.85 12.59 25.95
N ARG A 582 -15.13 12.20 25.94
CA ARG A 582 -15.50 10.79 25.83
C ARG A 582 -16.74 10.56 24.97
N LEU A 583 -16.79 9.41 24.29
CA LEU A 583 -17.91 8.95 23.48
C LEU A 583 -18.39 7.57 23.94
N GLY A 584 -19.68 7.41 24.14
CA GLY A 584 -20.30 6.12 24.42
C GLY A 584 -21.70 6.02 23.84
N SER A 585 -22.35 4.90 24.13
CA SER A 585 -23.74 4.68 23.73
C SER A 585 -24.44 3.70 24.69
N ARG A 586 -25.76 3.77 24.76
CA ARG A 586 -26.61 2.93 25.60
C ARG A 586 -27.88 2.54 24.87
N TRP A 587 -28.34 1.31 25.04
CA TRP A 587 -29.60 0.77 24.53
C TRP A 587 -30.26 -0.08 25.62
N GLU A 588 -31.44 -0.62 25.37
CA GLU A 588 -32.24 -1.31 26.41
C GLU A 588 -31.52 -2.50 27.07
N SER A 589 -30.81 -3.30 26.27
CA SER A 589 -30.15 -4.53 26.73
C SER A 589 -28.67 -4.37 27.06
N GLY A 590 -28.09 -3.16 26.95
CA GLY A 590 -26.66 -2.97 27.20
C GLY A 590 -26.14 -1.56 26.94
N GLU A 591 -24.86 -1.36 27.23
CA GLU A 591 -24.14 -0.11 26.97
C GLU A 591 -22.73 -0.36 26.42
N GLN A 592 -22.22 0.62 25.70
CA GLN A 592 -20.86 0.68 25.21
C GLN A 592 -19.99 1.40 26.26
N PRO A 593 -18.82 0.84 26.64
CA PRO A 593 -17.84 1.56 27.45
C PRO A 593 -17.46 2.91 26.83
N MET A 594 -17.22 3.91 27.67
CA MET A 594 -16.81 5.24 27.21
C MET A 594 -15.43 5.16 26.54
N VAL A 595 -15.36 5.61 25.29
CA VAL A 595 -14.13 5.76 24.50
C VAL A 595 -13.54 7.13 24.83
N ALA A 596 -12.32 7.14 25.37
CA ALA A 596 -11.60 8.36 25.67
C ALA A 596 -11.06 9.02 24.38
N LEU A 597 -11.12 10.35 24.34
CA LEU A 597 -10.70 11.19 23.23
C LEU A 597 -10.06 12.47 23.77
N GLU A 598 -9.32 13.16 22.92
CA GLU A 598 -8.81 14.50 23.22
C GLU A 598 -9.55 15.53 22.37
N PHE A 599 -9.98 16.61 23.02
CA PHE A 599 -10.53 17.78 22.38
C PHE A 599 -9.45 18.87 22.30
N ARG A 600 -9.28 19.51 21.15
CA ARG A 600 -8.31 20.59 20.94
C ARG A 600 -8.98 21.83 20.37
N ALA A 601 -8.60 22.98 20.89
CA ALA A 601 -8.97 24.26 20.31
C ALA A 601 -8.11 24.55 19.07
N VAL A 602 -8.68 25.25 18.09
CA VAL A 602 -8.01 25.61 16.85
C VAL A 602 -8.28 27.08 16.52
N ASP A 603 -7.23 27.82 16.18
CA ASP A 603 -7.39 29.15 15.56
C ASP A 603 -7.89 28.98 14.12
N MET A 604 -9.04 29.56 13.82
CA MET A 604 -9.66 29.48 12.50
C MET A 604 -9.66 30.87 11.86
N PRO A 605 -8.61 31.23 11.12
CA PRO A 605 -8.46 32.57 10.60
C PRO A 605 -9.50 32.86 9.51
N ALA A 606 -9.98 34.11 9.48
CA ALA A 606 -10.82 34.58 8.38
C ALA A 606 -9.95 34.74 7.12
N ALA A 607 -10.29 34.03 6.05
CA ALA A 607 -9.59 34.08 4.78
C ALA A 607 -10.50 34.73 3.71
N PRO A 608 -10.08 35.87 3.11
CA PRO A 608 -10.77 36.39 1.93
C PRO A 608 -10.78 35.36 0.80
N ARG A 609 -11.82 35.35 -0.03
CA ARG A 609 -11.86 34.41 -1.16
C ARG A 609 -10.82 34.78 -2.22
N PRO A 610 -10.10 33.78 -2.78
CA PRO A 610 -9.28 33.98 -3.96
C PRO A 610 -10.14 34.35 -5.17
N LYS A 611 -9.55 35.07 -6.13
CA LYS A 611 -10.27 35.58 -7.31
C LYS A 611 -10.24 34.63 -8.51
N GLN A 612 -9.20 33.81 -8.59
CA GLN A 612 -8.93 32.92 -9.72
C GLN A 612 -8.78 31.45 -9.31
N THR A 613 -8.47 31.20 -8.05
CA THR A 613 -8.21 29.84 -7.53
C THR A 613 -9.51 29.18 -7.09
N HIS A 614 -9.84 28.01 -7.65
CA HIS A 614 -11.02 27.25 -7.23
C HIS A 614 -10.79 26.53 -5.90
N VAL A 615 -11.69 26.69 -4.92
CA VAL A 615 -11.68 25.91 -3.68
C VAL A 615 -13.09 25.49 -3.31
N SER A 616 -13.29 24.17 -3.17
CA SER A 616 -14.61 23.58 -2.88
C SER A 616 -14.53 22.34 -2.01
N LEU A 617 -15.62 22.03 -1.31
CA LEU A 617 -15.81 20.78 -0.57
C LEU A 617 -16.98 20.01 -1.21
N ASP A 618 -16.67 18.92 -1.91
CA ASP A 618 -17.62 18.24 -2.80
C ASP A 618 -17.96 16.81 -2.30
N TRP A 619 -18.84 16.12 -3.03
CA TRP A 619 -19.53 14.88 -2.62
C TRP A 619 -20.41 15.05 -1.38
N MET A 620 -20.97 16.24 -1.29
CA MET A 620 -21.88 16.66 -0.25
C MET A 620 -23.32 16.35 -0.65
N SER A 621 -24.07 15.72 0.25
CA SER A 621 -25.48 15.43 -0.03
C SER A 621 -26.30 16.72 -0.15
N GLN A 622 -27.25 16.75 -1.09
CA GLN A 622 -28.21 17.85 -1.21
C GLN A 622 -28.86 18.19 0.15
N SER A 623 -29.22 17.17 0.93
CA SER A 623 -29.84 17.34 2.23
C SER A 623 -28.94 18.03 3.26
N PHE A 624 -27.62 17.84 3.17
CA PHE A 624 -26.68 18.51 4.06
C PHE A 624 -26.70 20.02 3.83
N TRP A 625 -26.58 20.43 2.57
CA TRP A 625 -26.62 21.85 2.17
C TRP A 625 -27.94 22.50 2.53
N THR A 626 -29.06 21.90 2.11
CA THR A 626 -30.38 22.49 2.33
C THR A 626 -30.73 22.67 3.80
N ARG A 627 -30.23 21.79 4.69
CA ARG A 627 -30.58 21.80 6.11
C ARG A 627 -29.59 22.56 7.00
N ASN A 628 -28.37 22.80 6.52
CA ASN A 628 -27.33 23.49 7.28
C ASN A 628 -26.79 24.73 6.56
N ARG A 629 -27.52 25.24 5.55
CA ARG A 629 -27.02 26.26 4.62
C ARG A 629 -26.41 27.46 5.33
N ASP A 630 -27.05 28.01 6.35
CA ASP A 630 -26.60 29.27 6.95
C ASP A 630 -25.26 29.06 7.69
N THR A 631 -25.22 28.15 8.67
CA THR A 631 -23.99 27.78 9.39
C THR A 631 -22.86 27.38 8.44
N VAL A 632 -23.13 26.48 7.49
CA VAL A 632 -22.07 25.92 6.64
C VAL A 632 -21.57 26.95 5.63
N LEU A 633 -22.46 27.70 4.98
CA LEU A 633 -22.03 28.72 4.03
C LEU A 633 -21.28 29.86 4.72
N ASP A 634 -21.68 30.24 5.94
CA ASP A 634 -20.95 31.24 6.72
C ASP A 634 -19.56 30.75 7.11
N LEU A 635 -19.45 29.51 7.58
CA LEU A 635 -18.18 28.88 7.90
C LEU A 635 -17.25 28.75 6.68
N LEU A 636 -17.77 28.28 5.55
CA LEU A 636 -16.99 28.16 4.31
C LEU A 636 -16.59 29.53 3.76
N ALA A 637 -17.45 30.55 3.89
CA ALA A 637 -17.13 31.92 3.50
C ALA A 637 -16.05 32.51 4.40
N HIS A 638 -16.12 32.26 5.70
CA HIS A 638 -15.09 32.62 6.67
C HIS A 638 -13.74 31.98 6.33
N CYS A 639 -13.75 30.71 5.89
CA CYS A 639 -12.54 29.99 5.50
C CYS A 639 -12.07 30.27 4.06
N GLY A 640 -12.73 31.15 3.32
CA GLY A 640 -12.30 31.58 1.98
C GLY A 640 -12.62 30.62 0.83
N PHE A 641 -13.50 29.62 1.03
CA PHE A 641 -13.94 28.74 -0.06
C PHE A 641 -14.65 29.55 -1.14
N THR A 642 -14.37 29.24 -2.42
CA THR A 642 -14.91 30.00 -3.56
C THR A 642 -16.21 29.42 -4.08
N ALA A 643 -16.42 28.11 -3.94
CA ALA A 643 -17.54 27.44 -4.58
C ALA A 643 -18.34 26.52 -3.65
N MET A 644 -19.66 26.50 -3.86
CA MET A 644 -20.60 25.56 -3.24
C MET A 644 -21.00 24.49 -4.27
N PRO A 645 -20.51 23.26 -4.14
CA PRO A 645 -21.02 22.14 -4.92
C PRO A 645 -22.27 21.54 -4.31
N TYR A 646 -23.07 20.86 -5.12
CA TYR A 646 -24.11 19.96 -4.62
C TYR A 646 -24.12 18.69 -5.44
N PHE A 647 -24.19 17.53 -4.78
CA PHE A 647 -24.21 16.25 -5.49
C PHE A 647 -25.62 15.73 -5.68
N LYS A 648 -26.10 15.76 -6.93
CA LYS A 648 -27.43 15.27 -7.30
C LYS A 648 -27.31 13.91 -7.99
N ARG A 649 -27.46 12.84 -7.21
CA ARG A 649 -27.35 11.44 -7.70
C ARG A 649 -28.44 11.02 -8.69
N GLN A 650 -29.59 11.71 -8.69
CA GLN A 650 -30.75 11.35 -9.52
C GLN A 650 -31.14 12.51 -10.43
N ALA A 651 -31.48 12.24 -11.69
CA ALA A 651 -32.05 13.24 -12.59
C ALA A 651 -33.54 13.47 -12.28
N GLY A 652 -33.84 14.05 -11.12
CA GLY A 652 -35.15 14.67 -10.87
C GLY A 652 -35.11 16.17 -11.17
N LYS A 653 -36.23 16.88 -11.07
CA LYS A 653 -36.21 18.36 -11.03
C LYS A 653 -35.52 18.84 -9.75
N LEU A 654 -34.95 20.05 -9.79
CA LEU A 654 -34.42 20.67 -8.56
C LEU A 654 -35.59 20.98 -7.61
N GLY A 655 -35.50 20.46 -6.37
CA GLY A 655 -36.47 20.78 -5.31
C GLY A 655 -36.30 22.21 -4.81
N GLU A 656 -37.38 22.81 -4.31
CA GLU A 656 -37.36 24.21 -3.84
C GLU A 656 -36.34 24.45 -2.72
N ASP A 657 -36.20 23.53 -1.76
CA ASP A 657 -35.19 23.67 -0.69
C ASP A 657 -33.76 23.84 -1.23
N LEU A 658 -33.42 23.11 -2.31
CA LEU A 658 -32.11 23.23 -2.96
C LEU A 658 -32.00 24.52 -3.76
N LYS A 659 -33.06 24.95 -4.45
CA LYS A 659 -33.09 26.26 -5.11
C LYS A 659 -32.86 27.39 -4.12
N ASP A 660 -33.45 27.32 -2.94
CA ASP A 660 -33.24 28.29 -1.86
C ASP A 660 -31.81 28.25 -1.32
N ALA A 661 -31.22 27.06 -1.14
CA ALA A 661 -29.82 26.94 -0.76
C ALA A 661 -28.87 27.53 -1.82
N LEU A 662 -29.16 27.33 -3.11
CA LEU A 662 -28.41 27.91 -4.23
C LEU A 662 -28.51 29.45 -4.23
N ARG A 663 -29.71 30.01 -4.04
CA ARG A 663 -29.90 31.46 -3.91
C ARG A 663 -29.14 32.03 -2.70
N ALA A 664 -29.11 31.31 -1.58
CA ALA A 664 -28.37 31.73 -0.40
C ALA A 664 -26.85 31.71 -0.62
N ALA A 665 -26.34 30.72 -1.36
CA ALA A 665 -24.94 30.64 -1.74
C ALA A 665 -24.54 31.79 -2.70
N ASP A 666 -25.37 32.05 -3.72
CA ASP A 666 -25.18 33.15 -4.67
C ASP A 666 -25.22 34.52 -3.96
N ALA A 667 -26.18 34.74 -3.06
CA ALA A 667 -26.26 35.96 -2.24
C ALA A 667 -25.02 36.15 -1.35
N LYS A 668 -24.32 35.07 -1.01
CA LYS A 668 -23.03 35.10 -0.28
C LYS A 668 -21.82 35.12 -1.22
N GLY A 669 -22.01 35.19 -2.54
CA GLY A 669 -20.96 35.29 -3.55
C GLY A 669 -20.17 34.00 -3.81
N PHE A 670 -20.79 32.83 -3.62
CA PHE A 670 -20.18 31.56 -4.01
C PHE A 670 -20.41 31.25 -5.49
N GLU A 671 -19.39 30.72 -6.15
CA GLU A 671 -19.58 30.03 -7.42
C GLU A 671 -20.35 28.72 -7.17
N ILE A 672 -21.16 28.31 -8.14
CA ILE A 672 -21.94 27.06 -8.05
C ILE A 672 -21.25 25.96 -8.88
N VAL A 673 -21.01 24.83 -8.23
CA VAL A 673 -20.53 23.60 -8.87
C VAL A 673 -21.69 22.63 -9.04
N TYR A 674 -22.01 22.33 -10.29
CA TYR A 674 -22.99 21.32 -10.68
C TYR A 674 -22.33 19.95 -10.69
N ASN A 675 -22.43 19.22 -9.58
CA ASN A 675 -21.91 17.87 -9.48
C ASN A 675 -23.02 16.82 -9.69
N PHE A 676 -22.89 16.01 -10.74
CA PHE A 676 -23.85 14.99 -11.09
C PHE A 676 -23.21 13.88 -11.92
N SER A 677 -23.95 12.78 -12.08
CA SER A 677 -23.57 11.75 -13.03
C SER A 677 -24.56 11.69 -14.20
N PRO A 678 -24.07 11.77 -15.45
CA PRO A 678 -24.93 11.65 -16.63
C PRO A 678 -25.50 10.23 -16.82
N ILE A 679 -25.04 9.24 -16.05
CA ILE A 679 -25.31 7.83 -16.33
C ILE A 679 -25.75 7.02 -15.10
N HIS A 680 -25.49 7.48 -13.86
CA HIS A 680 -25.92 6.75 -12.65
C HIS A 680 -27.44 6.58 -12.56
N ALA A 681 -28.25 7.56 -12.97
CA ALA A 681 -29.70 7.37 -12.90
C ALA A 681 -30.21 6.40 -13.97
N LEU A 682 -29.55 6.30 -15.14
CA LEU A 682 -29.83 5.25 -16.12
C LEU A 682 -29.52 3.86 -15.53
N GLN A 683 -28.37 3.73 -14.84
CA GLN A 683 -28.00 2.48 -14.17
C GLN A 683 -29.04 2.05 -13.13
N ALA A 684 -29.63 3.00 -12.39
CA ALA A 684 -30.69 2.71 -11.43
C ALA A 684 -31.97 2.16 -12.08
N GLN A 685 -32.18 2.45 -13.37
CA GLN A 685 -33.37 2.05 -14.13
C GLN A 685 -33.22 0.73 -14.89
N LYS A 686 -32.01 0.14 -14.95
CA LYS A 686 -31.71 -1.05 -15.76
C LYS A 686 -32.61 -2.28 -15.55
N LYS A 687 -33.22 -2.41 -14.36
CA LYS A 687 -34.16 -3.51 -14.07
C LYS A 687 -35.50 -3.33 -14.78
N LYS A 688 -35.95 -2.08 -14.95
CA LYS A 688 -37.20 -1.73 -15.66
C LYS A 688 -36.97 -1.57 -17.16
N HIS A 689 -35.75 -1.20 -17.52
CA HIS A 689 -35.35 -0.86 -18.89
C HIS A 689 -34.15 -1.71 -19.34
N PRO A 690 -34.36 -3.01 -19.62
CA PRO A 690 -33.27 -3.91 -20.04
C PRO A 690 -32.63 -3.48 -21.37
N GLU A 691 -33.29 -2.65 -22.18
CA GLU A 691 -32.75 -2.05 -23.39
C GLU A 691 -31.52 -1.16 -23.16
N LEU A 692 -31.30 -0.68 -21.94
CA LEU A 692 -30.13 0.09 -21.53
C LEU A 692 -28.84 -0.76 -21.50
N LEU A 693 -28.99 -2.08 -21.39
CA LEU A 693 -27.87 -3.00 -21.17
C LEU A 693 -27.22 -3.45 -22.49
N CYS A 694 -25.99 -3.94 -22.39
CA CYS A 694 -25.31 -4.59 -23.53
C CYS A 694 -26.17 -5.72 -24.10
N GLN A 695 -26.12 -5.92 -25.41
CA GLN A 695 -26.86 -6.99 -26.10
C GLN A 695 -25.92 -8.16 -26.38
N LEU A 696 -25.89 -9.12 -25.48
CA LEU A 696 -24.98 -10.27 -25.57
C LEU A 696 -25.68 -11.48 -26.21
N PRO A 697 -24.99 -12.24 -27.08
CA PRO A 697 -25.53 -13.48 -27.66
C PRO A 697 -26.00 -14.51 -26.61
N THR A 698 -25.38 -14.50 -25.42
CA THR A 698 -25.68 -15.41 -24.30
C THR A 698 -26.82 -14.93 -23.39
N GLY A 699 -27.38 -13.73 -23.63
CA GLY A 699 -28.59 -13.24 -22.99
C GLY A 699 -28.48 -12.77 -21.53
N LYS A 700 -27.30 -12.79 -20.89
CA LYS A 700 -27.11 -12.30 -19.51
C LYS A 700 -26.33 -10.97 -19.43
N PRO A 701 -26.89 -9.83 -19.84
CA PRO A 701 -26.18 -8.57 -19.73
C PRO A 701 -26.27 -7.96 -18.33
N GLY A 702 -25.14 -7.47 -17.81
CA GLY A 702 -25.04 -6.88 -16.46
C GLY A 702 -24.66 -5.39 -16.45
N HIS A 703 -24.09 -4.90 -17.56
CA HIS A 703 -23.52 -3.56 -17.70
C HIS A 703 -24.29 -2.72 -18.73
N LEU A 704 -24.29 -1.39 -18.53
CA LEU A 704 -24.88 -0.46 -19.48
C LEU A 704 -24.16 -0.54 -20.82
N CYS A 705 -24.93 -0.47 -21.90
CA CYS A 705 -24.39 -0.39 -23.26
C CYS A 705 -23.93 1.03 -23.58
N PRO A 706 -22.62 1.29 -23.82
CA PRO A 706 -22.15 2.63 -24.19
C PRO A 706 -22.75 3.14 -25.51
N SER A 707 -23.20 2.25 -26.40
CA SER A 707 -23.90 2.60 -27.65
C SER A 707 -25.40 2.89 -27.49
N TYR A 708 -25.98 2.81 -26.28
CA TYR A 708 -27.39 3.18 -26.11
C TYR A 708 -27.59 4.68 -26.41
N ARG A 709 -28.55 4.98 -27.31
CA ARG A 709 -28.96 6.33 -27.73
C ARG A 709 -30.48 6.46 -27.79
N GLY A 710 -31.18 5.74 -26.90
CA GLY A 710 -32.65 5.77 -26.85
C GLY A 710 -33.19 6.94 -26.01
N PRO A 711 -34.52 7.13 -25.99
CA PRO A 711 -35.17 8.30 -25.37
C PRO A 711 -34.82 8.53 -23.91
N LEU A 712 -34.58 7.47 -23.13
CA LEU A 712 -34.18 7.61 -21.71
C LEU A 712 -32.85 8.34 -21.53
N LEU A 713 -31.91 8.20 -22.47
CA LEU A 713 -30.66 8.96 -22.42
C LEU A 713 -30.95 10.44 -22.63
N ASP A 714 -31.72 10.78 -23.68
CA ASP A 714 -32.07 12.17 -23.98
C ASP A 714 -32.85 12.80 -22.82
N GLU A 715 -33.87 12.13 -22.28
CA GLU A 715 -34.64 12.58 -21.12
C GLU A 715 -33.73 12.87 -19.92
N HIS A 716 -32.77 11.98 -19.64
CA HIS A 716 -31.84 12.15 -18.52
C HIS A 716 -30.88 13.34 -18.72
N LEU A 717 -30.35 13.51 -19.94
CA LEU A 717 -29.50 14.64 -20.28
C LEU A 717 -30.28 15.97 -20.25
N ASP A 718 -31.53 15.96 -20.70
CA ASP A 718 -32.41 17.13 -20.69
C ASP A 718 -32.78 17.53 -19.24
N LEU A 719 -33.03 16.56 -18.35
CA LEU A 719 -33.28 16.84 -16.93
C LEU A 719 -32.07 17.45 -16.20
N ILE A 720 -30.85 17.10 -16.62
CA ILE A 720 -29.63 17.74 -16.14
C ILE A 720 -29.58 19.18 -16.66
N ALA A 721 -29.84 19.39 -17.95
CA ALA A 721 -29.85 20.72 -18.57
C ALA A 721 -30.93 21.63 -17.99
N GLU A 722 -32.13 21.11 -17.69
CA GLU A 722 -33.19 21.82 -16.95
C GLU A 722 -32.74 22.24 -15.55
N GLY A 723 -31.96 21.39 -14.86
CA GLY A 723 -31.36 21.75 -13.58
C GLY A 723 -30.36 22.90 -13.73
N PHE A 724 -29.48 22.82 -14.72
CA PHE A 724 -28.51 23.87 -15.05
C PHE A 724 -29.19 25.20 -15.42
N ALA A 725 -30.32 25.14 -16.11
CA ALA A 725 -31.13 26.30 -16.51
C ALA A 725 -31.69 27.12 -15.34
N PHE A 726 -31.72 26.58 -14.11
CA PHE A 726 -32.14 27.36 -12.94
C PHE A 726 -31.08 28.38 -12.54
N HIS A 727 -29.81 28.01 -12.66
CA HIS A 727 -28.68 28.87 -12.34
C HIS A 727 -27.49 28.39 -13.16
N PRO A 728 -27.26 28.90 -14.38
CA PRO A 728 -26.14 28.47 -15.22
C PRO A 728 -24.85 28.55 -14.41
N GLY A 729 -24.35 27.39 -13.98
CA GLY A 729 -23.25 27.31 -13.02
C GLY A 729 -21.93 27.72 -13.66
N HIS A 730 -20.93 27.94 -12.81
CA HIS A 730 -19.58 28.25 -13.27
C HIS A 730 -18.82 26.95 -13.59
N TRP A 731 -19.14 25.88 -12.85
CA TRP A 731 -18.42 24.62 -12.89
C TRP A 731 -19.37 23.44 -13.05
N VAL A 732 -19.02 22.51 -13.93
CA VAL A 732 -19.73 21.24 -14.15
C VAL A 732 -18.78 20.10 -13.84
N PHE A 733 -19.05 19.36 -12.77
CA PHE A 733 -18.23 18.25 -12.30
C PHE A 733 -18.98 16.94 -12.58
N LEU A 734 -18.47 16.14 -13.51
CA LEU A 734 -19.10 14.90 -13.93
C LEU A 734 -18.59 13.71 -13.13
N ASP A 735 -19.50 12.86 -12.69
CA ASP A 735 -19.19 11.57 -12.07
C ASP A 735 -19.29 10.42 -13.10
N CYS A 736 -18.16 9.74 -13.30
CA CYS A 736 -17.91 8.77 -14.38
C CYS A 736 -17.89 7.29 -13.94
N GLU A 737 -18.15 6.98 -12.66
CA GLU A 737 -17.89 5.65 -12.08
C GLU A 737 -18.75 4.51 -12.63
N VAL A 738 -19.76 4.75 -13.47
CA VAL A 738 -20.71 3.70 -13.92
C VAL A 738 -20.18 2.88 -15.10
N HIS A 739 -19.30 3.44 -15.92
CA HIS A 739 -18.84 2.78 -17.15
C HIS A 739 -17.61 1.87 -16.98
N TRP A 740 -17.00 1.85 -15.79
CA TRP A 740 -15.76 1.12 -15.51
C TRP A 740 -15.77 -0.36 -15.94
N SER A 741 -16.93 -1.02 -15.88
CA SER A 741 -17.10 -2.44 -16.24
C SER A 741 -17.74 -2.68 -17.61
N SER A 742 -18.06 -1.63 -18.37
CA SER A 742 -18.78 -1.74 -19.65
C SER A 742 -17.89 -2.24 -20.80
N VAL A 743 -16.58 -1.99 -20.73
CA VAL A 743 -15.60 -2.34 -21.78
C VAL A 743 -15.46 -3.85 -21.93
N ALA A 744 -15.56 -4.61 -20.83
CA ALA A 744 -15.45 -6.06 -20.83
C ALA A 744 -16.51 -6.77 -21.71
N GLN A 745 -17.57 -6.06 -22.10
CA GLN A 745 -18.68 -6.59 -22.89
C GLN A 745 -18.79 -5.94 -24.28
N ILE A 746 -17.94 -4.98 -24.62
CA ILE A 746 -18.13 -4.16 -25.83
C ILE A 746 -17.90 -4.96 -27.12
N GLY A 747 -16.89 -5.85 -27.15
CA GLY A 747 -16.58 -6.71 -28.28
C GLY A 747 -17.63 -7.78 -28.58
N GLU A 748 -18.44 -8.14 -27.59
CA GLU A 748 -19.51 -9.13 -27.73
C GLU A 748 -20.90 -8.49 -27.89
N CYS A 749 -21.03 -7.21 -27.53
CA CYS A 749 -22.31 -6.50 -27.58
C CYS A 749 -22.71 -6.23 -29.04
N THR A 750 -23.79 -6.85 -29.51
CA THR A 750 -24.26 -6.71 -30.91
C THR A 750 -24.54 -5.26 -31.27
N ARG A 751 -25.06 -4.45 -30.34
CA ARG A 751 -25.31 -3.02 -30.56
C ARG A 751 -24.03 -2.22 -30.72
N CYS A 752 -23.03 -2.48 -29.90
CA CYS A 752 -21.74 -1.77 -29.99
C CYS A 752 -21.00 -2.18 -31.26
N CYS A 753 -20.95 -3.49 -31.55
CA CYS A 753 -20.31 -4.01 -32.75
C CYS A 753 -20.93 -3.49 -34.05
N ALA A 754 -22.25 -3.26 -34.07
CA ALA A 754 -22.92 -2.63 -35.21
C ALA A 754 -22.46 -1.18 -35.49
N GLN A 755 -21.89 -0.49 -34.49
CA GLN A 755 -21.38 0.88 -34.62
C GLN A 755 -19.85 0.93 -34.81
N ARG A 756 -19.18 -0.22 -34.89
CA ARG A 756 -17.73 -0.32 -35.03
C ARG A 756 -17.29 0.08 -36.44
N LYS A 757 -16.26 0.92 -36.54
CA LYS A 757 -15.59 1.24 -37.81
C LYS A 757 -14.56 0.18 -38.18
N ASP A 758 -14.27 0.04 -39.47
CA ASP A 758 -13.26 -0.92 -39.95
C ASP A 758 -11.89 -0.65 -39.30
N GLY A 759 -11.31 -1.68 -38.69
CA GLY A 759 -10.03 -1.59 -37.96
C GLY A 759 -10.11 -0.91 -36.58
N GLU A 760 -11.28 -0.50 -36.11
CA GLU A 760 -11.47 0.13 -34.79
C GLU A 760 -11.38 -0.92 -33.67
N SER A 761 -10.47 -0.71 -32.72
CA SER A 761 -10.32 -1.55 -31.53
C SER A 761 -11.49 -1.35 -30.55
N ASP A 762 -11.69 -2.31 -29.63
CA ASP A 762 -12.71 -2.21 -28.58
C ASP A 762 -12.55 -0.95 -27.73
N THR A 763 -11.30 -0.61 -27.39
CA THR A 763 -10.97 0.59 -26.62
C THR A 763 -11.26 1.86 -27.40
N ALA A 764 -10.93 1.90 -28.70
CA ALA A 764 -11.21 3.07 -29.54
C ALA A 764 -12.72 3.29 -29.73
N LEU A 765 -13.47 2.19 -29.94
CA LEU A 765 -14.93 2.21 -29.97
C LEU A 765 -15.52 2.72 -28.65
N ALA A 766 -15.06 2.18 -27.52
CA ALA A 766 -15.49 2.58 -26.18
C ALA A 766 -15.27 4.07 -25.94
N ALA A 767 -14.06 4.57 -26.23
CA ALA A 767 -13.67 5.96 -26.09
C ALA A 767 -14.58 6.89 -26.90
N ARG A 768 -14.79 6.57 -28.19
CA ARG A 768 -15.65 7.37 -29.06
C ARG A 768 -17.09 7.41 -28.54
N LEU A 769 -17.66 6.26 -28.16
CA LEU A 769 -19.03 6.18 -27.68
C LEU A 769 -19.25 6.95 -26.37
N GLY A 770 -18.27 6.95 -25.47
CA GLY A 770 -18.31 7.74 -24.24
C GLY A 770 -18.16 9.23 -24.51
N THR A 771 -17.19 9.61 -25.37
CA THR A 771 -17.01 11.01 -25.81
C THR A 771 -18.28 11.58 -26.42
N GLU A 772 -19.00 10.82 -27.25
CA GLU A 772 -20.28 11.24 -27.82
C GLU A 772 -21.33 11.56 -26.74
N ILE A 773 -21.45 10.75 -25.68
CA ILE A 773 -22.42 11.01 -24.59
C ILE A 773 -22.09 12.31 -23.86
N TYR A 774 -20.81 12.54 -23.55
CA TYR A 774 -20.39 13.77 -22.87
C TYR A 774 -20.50 15.00 -23.78
N GLY A 775 -20.26 14.85 -25.09
CA GLY A 775 -20.51 15.88 -26.10
C GLY A 775 -22.00 16.25 -26.18
N MET A 776 -22.89 15.25 -26.26
CA MET A 776 -24.34 15.43 -26.23
C MET A 776 -24.83 16.21 -25.01
N LEU A 777 -24.20 16.00 -23.85
CA LEU A 777 -24.47 16.77 -22.64
C LEU A 777 -23.95 18.21 -22.77
N ARG A 778 -22.69 18.39 -23.18
CA ARG A 778 -22.09 19.72 -23.35
C ARG A 778 -22.92 20.60 -24.27
N ASP A 779 -23.38 20.05 -25.39
CA ASP A 779 -24.22 20.74 -26.38
C ASP A 779 -25.53 21.25 -25.76
N ARG A 780 -26.17 20.44 -24.90
CA ARG A 780 -27.39 20.84 -24.18
C ARG A 780 -27.14 21.96 -23.18
N LEU A 781 -26.05 21.86 -22.41
CA LEU A 781 -25.66 22.91 -21.45
C LEU A 781 -25.31 24.22 -22.16
N GLU A 782 -24.59 24.14 -23.29
CA GLU A 782 -24.30 25.28 -24.16
C GLU A 782 -25.57 25.90 -24.76
N ALA A 783 -26.54 25.07 -25.19
CA ALA A 783 -27.82 25.56 -25.69
C ALA A 783 -28.60 26.31 -24.61
N VAL A 784 -28.65 25.79 -23.38
CA VAL A 784 -29.26 26.48 -22.22
C VAL A 784 -28.54 27.80 -21.95
N ARG A 785 -27.20 27.80 -21.89
CA ARG A 785 -26.39 29.01 -21.68
C ARG A 785 -26.67 30.07 -22.73
N ARG A 786 -26.68 29.69 -24.01
CA ARG A 786 -26.96 30.62 -25.13
C ARG A 786 -28.37 31.17 -25.09
N ALA A 787 -29.35 30.36 -24.68
CA ALA A 787 -30.75 30.77 -24.62
C ALA A 787 -31.04 31.73 -23.47
N GLN A 788 -30.43 31.53 -22.30
CA GLN A 788 -30.71 32.32 -21.10
C GLN A 788 -29.74 33.49 -20.88
N GLY A 789 -28.55 33.43 -21.49
CA GLY A 789 -27.43 34.27 -21.11
C GLY A 789 -26.81 33.81 -19.79
N GLY A 790 -25.48 33.86 -19.70
CA GLY A 790 -24.75 33.41 -18.51
C GLY A 790 -23.23 33.36 -18.77
N PRO A 791 -22.42 33.26 -17.70
CA PRO A 791 -20.97 33.11 -17.85
C PRO A 791 -20.63 31.83 -18.61
N GLU A 792 -19.42 31.77 -19.19
CA GLU A 792 -18.89 30.50 -19.67
C GLU A 792 -18.73 29.53 -18.49
N PHE A 793 -19.20 28.30 -18.68
CA PHE A 793 -18.98 27.24 -17.70
C PHE A 793 -17.77 26.41 -18.10
N ARG A 794 -17.15 25.77 -17.12
CA ARG A 794 -16.06 24.82 -17.35
C ARG A 794 -16.49 23.43 -16.92
N MET A 795 -16.18 22.43 -17.73
CA MET A 795 -16.55 21.04 -17.47
C MET A 795 -15.34 20.15 -17.19
N GLY A 796 -15.41 19.39 -16.10
CA GLY A 796 -14.40 18.40 -15.71
C GLY A 796 -15.06 17.09 -15.30
N SER A 797 -14.28 16.02 -15.20
CA SER A 797 -14.81 14.71 -14.81
C SER A 797 -13.96 14.07 -13.73
N TYR A 798 -14.64 13.70 -12.64
CA TYR A 798 -14.07 13.04 -11.47
C TYR A 798 -13.19 11.86 -11.85
N ALA A 799 -12.04 11.72 -11.18
CA ALA A 799 -11.14 10.57 -11.28
C ALA A 799 -10.57 10.29 -12.68
N ILE A 800 -10.69 11.21 -13.63
CA ILE A 800 -10.02 11.13 -14.93
C ILE A 800 -8.64 11.78 -14.82
N HIS A 801 -7.61 11.02 -15.16
CA HIS A 801 -6.22 11.44 -15.11
C HIS A 801 -5.67 11.60 -16.53
N PRO A 802 -5.02 12.74 -16.84
CA PRO A 802 -4.30 12.93 -18.10
C PRO A 802 -3.17 11.91 -18.32
N SER A 803 -2.38 11.61 -17.29
CA SER A 803 -1.24 10.69 -17.41
C SER A 803 -1.59 9.20 -17.39
N ALA A 804 -2.86 8.84 -17.13
CA ALA A 804 -3.26 7.44 -16.98
C ALA A 804 -4.72 7.19 -17.37
N THR A 805 -4.95 6.18 -18.21
CA THR A 805 -6.32 5.77 -18.58
C THR A 805 -6.93 4.89 -17.48
N ARG A 806 -7.81 5.47 -16.67
CA ARG A 806 -8.58 4.74 -15.63
C ARG A 806 -9.88 4.14 -16.15
N TYR A 807 -10.60 4.87 -17.02
CA TYR A 807 -11.88 4.45 -17.57
C TYR A 807 -11.79 4.42 -19.10
N PRO A 808 -11.68 3.23 -19.74
CA PRO A 808 -11.43 3.16 -21.18
C PRO A 808 -12.59 3.66 -22.06
N VAL A 809 -13.78 3.83 -21.48
CA VAL A 809 -14.93 4.48 -22.14
C VAL A 809 -14.78 6.01 -22.19
N LEU A 810 -14.01 6.59 -21.28
CA LEU A 810 -13.86 8.04 -21.11
C LEU A 810 -12.36 8.39 -20.94
N PRO A 811 -11.48 8.10 -21.92
CA PRO A 811 -10.09 8.49 -21.82
C PRO A 811 -9.94 10.01 -21.97
N PHE A 812 -9.06 10.61 -21.17
CA PHE A 812 -8.90 12.06 -21.10
C PHE A 812 -8.53 12.68 -22.46
N ASP A 813 -7.58 12.08 -23.18
CA ASP A 813 -7.07 12.59 -24.46
C ASP A 813 -8.14 12.65 -25.57
N SER A 814 -9.21 11.86 -25.45
CA SER A 814 -10.34 11.89 -26.40
C SER A 814 -11.43 12.90 -26.00
N LEU A 815 -11.36 13.45 -24.79
CA LEU A 815 -12.33 14.39 -24.24
C LEU A 815 -11.77 15.82 -24.16
N TYR A 816 -10.48 15.97 -23.88
CA TYR A 816 -9.82 17.25 -23.72
C TYR A 816 -9.17 17.72 -25.05
N PRO A 817 -9.30 19.00 -25.43
CA PRO A 817 -9.95 20.11 -24.70
C PRO A 817 -11.41 20.38 -25.11
N ASP A 818 -11.95 19.63 -26.08
CA ASP A 818 -13.22 20.01 -26.75
C ASP A 818 -14.48 19.63 -25.97
N THR A 819 -14.42 18.58 -25.15
CA THR A 819 -15.53 18.14 -24.29
C THR A 819 -15.27 18.48 -22.83
N LEU A 820 -14.05 18.25 -22.33
CA LEU A 820 -13.63 18.63 -20.98
C LEU A 820 -12.63 19.79 -21.03
N ASP A 821 -12.82 20.76 -20.14
CA ASP A 821 -12.01 21.97 -20.01
C ASP A 821 -10.86 21.83 -18.99
N PHE A 822 -10.94 20.86 -18.07
CA PHE A 822 -9.94 20.61 -17.04
C PHE A 822 -9.96 19.15 -16.55
N ALA A 823 -8.82 18.72 -16.02
CA ALA A 823 -8.65 17.42 -15.37
C ALA A 823 -9.10 17.46 -13.90
N MET A 824 -9.59 16.33 -13.40
CA MET A 824 -9.99 16.19 -11.99
C MET A 824 -9.47 14.88 -11.38
N PRO A 825 -8.15 14.70 -11.31
CA PRO A 825 -7.55 13.49 -10.78
C PRO A 825 -7.94 13.29 -9.32
N SER A 826 -8.30 12.05 -8.94
CA SER A 826 -8.55 11.70 -7.54
C SER A 826 -7.24 11.30 -6.88
N ILE A 827 -6.75 12.10 -5.93
CA ILE A 827 -5.46 11.90 -5.28
C ILE A 827 -5.68 11.71 -3.77
N TYR A 828 -5.96 10.46 -3.39
CA TYR A 828 -6.24 10.10 -1.99
C TYR A 828 -5.02 9.52 -1.32
N THR A 829 -4.01 10.35 -1.13
CA THR A 829 -2.78 10.03 -0.41
C THR A 829 -2.77 10.73 0.96
N VAL A 830 -1.77 10.38 1.77
CA VAL A 830 -1.37 11.11 2.99
C VAL A 830 0.03 11.73 2.84
N ASP A 831 0.66 11.52 1.67
CA ASP A 831 1.99 12.02 1.32
C ASP A 831 1.86 13.20 0.33
N PRO A 832 2.17 14.43 0.77
CA PRO A 832 2.14 15.60 -0.10
C PRO A 832 3.07 15.52 -1.32
N ALA A 833 4.21 14.82 -1.23
CA ALA A 833 5.14 14.68 -2.36
C ALA A 833 4.53 13.84 -3.49
N ALA A 834 3.71 12.85 -3.13
CA ALA A 834 2.94 12.08 -4.10
C ALA A 834 1.88 12.93 -4.82
N VAL A 835 1.27 13.92 -4.12
CA VAL A 835 0.35 14.88 -4.77
C VAL A 835 1.10 15.71 -5.80
N GLN A 836 2.23 16.30 -5.42
CA GLN A 836 3.05 17.11 -6.33
C GLN A 836 3.45 16.32 -7.58
N THR A 837 4.08 15.15 -7.38
CA THR A 837 4.54 14.27 -8.46
C THR A 837 3.39 13.95 -9.43
N ARG A 838 2.20 13.66 -8.90
CA ARG A 838 1.05 13.32 -9.73
C ARG A 838 0.55 14.50 -10.55
N ILE A 839 0.46 15.68 -9.95
CA ILE A 839 0.01 16.89 -10.66
C ILE A 839 1.02 17.30 -11.74
N GLU A 840 2.32 17.20 -11.46
CA GLU A 840 3.37 17.45 -12.46
C GLU A 840 3.30 16.48 -13.63
N ALA A 841 3.10 15.18 -13.35
CA ALA A 841 2.91 14.15 -14.38
C ALA A 841 1.67 14.43 -15.25
N ASP A 842 0.51 14.70 -14.64
CA ASP A 842 -0.71 15.04 -15.35
C ASP A 842 -0.51 16.32 -16.19
N ARG A 843 0.08 17.37 -15.62
CA ARG A 843 0.40 18.62 -16.30
C ARG A 843 1.29 18.42 -17.53
N SER A 844 2.30 17.55 -17.45
CA SER A 844 3.25 17.32 -18.54
C SER A 844 2.58 16.84 -19.84
N THR A 845 1.39 16.26 -19.74
CA THR A 845 0.59 15.78 -20.88
C THR A 845 -0.44 16.80 -21.38
N MET A 846 -0.63 17.92 -20.67
CA MET A 846 -1.67 18.91 -20.95
C MET A 846 -1.09 20.19 -21.56
N ALA A 847 -1.79 20.76 -22.54
CA ALA A 847 -1.40 22.03 -23.16
C ALA A 847 -1.58 23.25 -22.22
N ARG A 848 -2.50 23.16 -21.27
CA ARG A 848 -2.79 24.21 -20.27
C ARG A 848 -2.81 23.59 -18.87
N SER A 849 -2.53 24.40 -17.86
CA SER A 849 -2.47 24.00 -16.45
C SER A 849 -3.88 23.88 -15.84
N ASP A 850 -4.79 23.20 -16.53
CA ASP A 850 -6.20 23.11 -16.19
C ASP A 850 -6.46 21.85 -15.34
N ASN A 851 -6.10 21.89 -14.05
CA ASN A 851 -6.22 20.75 -13.16
C ASN A 851 -6.81 21.16 -11.80
N ILE A 852 -7.90 20.49 -11.39
CA ILE A 852 -8.54 20.64 -10.08
C ILE A 852 -8.60 19.26 -9.42
N PRO A 853 -7.54 18.82 -8.71
CA PRO A 853 -7.53 17.52 -8.08
C PRO A 853 -8.53 17.42 -6.93
N TRP A 854 -8.98 16.18 -6.72
CA TRP A 854 -9.74 15.78 -5.55
C TRP A 854 -8.78 15.29 -4.47
N LEU A 855 -8.64 16.09 -3.41
CA LEU A 855 -7.88 15.75 -2.20
C LEU A 855 -8.80 15.12 -1.15
N GLN A 856 -8.26 14.55 -0.08
CA GLN A 856 -9.05 14.04 1.05
C GLN A 856 -8.56 14.61 2.40
N PRO A 857 -9.47 14.71 3.39
CA PRO A 857 -9.11 15.00 4.77
C PRO A 857 -8.81 13.75 5.61
N GLY A 858 -8.85 12.55 5.00
CA GLY A 858 -8.57 11.29 5.70
C GLY A 858 -9.67 10.24 5.69
N ASN A 859 -10.52 10.20 4.66
CA ASN A 859 -11.53 9.14 4.51
C ASN A 859 -10.93 7.72 4.36
N MET A 860 -9.61 7.62 4.14
CA MET A 860 -8.80 6.39 4.14
C MET A 860 -7.87 6.25 5.39
N GLY A 861 -8.05 7.08 6.42
CA GLY A 861 -7.24 7.16 7.65
C GLY A 861 -6.94 8.61 8.05
N GLU A 862 -6.65 8.88 9.32
CA GLU A 862 -6.48 10.25 9.83
C GLU A 862 -5.26 10.91 9.21
N LYS A 863 -5.52 12.10 8.67
CA LYS A 863 -4.53 12.93 8.04
C LYS A 863 -4.40 14.21 8.87
N PRO A 864 -3.21 14.53 9.38
CA PRO A 864 -2.99 15.76 10.12
C PRO A 864 -3.37 16.98 9.27
N ALA A 865 -3.99 17.99 9.90
CA ALA A 865 -4.38 19.22 9.24
C ALA A 865 -3.21 19.92 8.52
N GLU A 866 -1.99 19.84 9.08
CA GLU A 866 -0.78 20.38 8.46
C GLU A 866 -0.44 19.69 7.13
N ALA A 867 -0.71 18.38 6.99
CA ALA A 867 -0.56 17.69 5.72
C ALA A 867 -1.59 18.19 4.68
N GLN A 868 -2.79 18.59 5.11
CA GLN A 868 -3.76 19.20 4.20
C GLN A 868 -3.32 20.58 3.71
N PHE A 869 -2.78 21.40 4.62
CA PHE A 869 -2.19 22.70 4.27
C PHE A 869 -1.10 22.53 3.20
N ARG A 870 -0.18 21.57 3.40
CA ARG A 870 0.89 21.24 2.44
C ARG A 870 0.35 20.80 1.09
N GLU A 871 -0.56 19.82 1.07
CA GLU A 871 -1.10 19.29 -0.18
C GLU A 871 -1.83 20.35 -1.02
N ALA A 872 -2.61 21.21 -0.36
CA ALA A 872 -3.31 22.30 -1.03
C ALA A 872 -2.33 23.19 -1.80
N LEU A 873 -1.24 23.58 -1.15
CA LEU A 873 -0.27 24.47 -1.76
C LEU A 873 0.65 23.76 -2.76
N SER A 874 1.09 22.53 -2.47
CA SER A 874 1.88 21.70 -3.40
C SER A 874 1.11 21.46 -4.70
N CYS A 875 -0.19 21.22 -4.62
CA CYS A 875 -1.05 21.12 -5.80
C CYS A 875 -0.99 22.39 -6.66
N LEU A 876 -1.19 23.55 -6.05
CA LEU A 876 -1.22 24.83 -6.78
C LEU A 876 0.15 25.19 -7.35
N LEU A 877 1.24 24.88 -6.65
CA LEU A 877 2.60 25.09 -7.15
C LEU A 877 2.98 24.12 -8.28
N ALA A 878 2.50 22.88 -8.23
CA ALA A 878 2.73 21.89 -9.29
C ALA A 878 2.00 22.24 -10.61
N GLY A 879 0.93 23.04 -10.56
CA GLY A 879 0.11 23.29 -11.75
C GLY A 879 -1.38 23.35 -11.53
N GLY A 880 -1.87 23.07 -10.32
CA GLY A 880 -3.29 23.13 -10.02
C GLY A 880 -3.83 24.54 -10.19
N MET A 881 -5.07 24.64 -10.68
CA MET A 881 -5.81 25.90 -10.73
C MET A 881 -6.81 26.04 -9.57
N GLY A 882 -6.82 25.04 -8.70
CA GLY A 882 -7.68 24.96 -7.55
C GLY A 882 -7.59 23.58 -6.93
N VAL A 883 -8.35 23.39 -5.87
CA VAL A 883 -8.48 22.12 -5.16
C VAL A 883 -9.94 21.85 -4.86
N THR A 884 -10.33 20.59 -4.93
CA THR A 884 -11.60 20.14 -4.38
C THR A 884 -11.36 19.04 -3.36
N TYR A 885 -12.13 19.03 -2.29
CA TYR A 885 -11.98 18.06 -1.22
C TYR A 885 -13.10 17.02 -1.25
N TYR A 886 -12.70 15.75 -1.10
CA TYR A 886 -13.58 14.60 -1.09
C TYR A 886 -14.20 14.37 0.29
N THR A 887 -15.52 14.55 0.32
CA THR A 887 -16.54 14.37 1.37
C THR A 887 -16.29 14.93 2.76
N HIS A 888 -17.26 15.71 3.23
CA HIS A 888 -17.40 16.30 4.57
C HIS A 888 -17.25 15.41 5.79
N HIS A 889 -17.51 14.10 5.70
CA HIS A 889 -17.50 13.26 6.90
C HIS A 889 -16.11 13.21 7.56
N GLY A 890 -15.05 13.44 6.78
CA GLY A 890 -13.70 13.53 7.31
C GLY A 890 -13.23 14.95 7.65
N PHE A 891 -14.01 16.00 7.35
CA PHE A 891 -13.65 17.39 7.65
C PHE A 891 -14.00 17.77 9.09
N ASP A 892 -13.13 18.54 9.72
CA ASP A 892 -13.35 19.19 11.01
C ASP A 892 -12.75 20.61 11.05
N ALA A 893 -12.76 21.24 12.24
CA ALA A 893 -12.23 22.58 12.45
C ALA A 893 -10.74 22.72 12.11
N ALA A 894 -9.92 21.70 12.38
CA ALA A 894 -8.49 21.75 12.10
C ALA A 894 -8.22 21.75 10.60
N ASP A 895 -8.95 20.92 9.86
CA ASP A 895 -8.85 20.86 8.40
C ASP A 895 -9.29 22.17 7.75
N LEU A 896 -10.42 22.72 8.19
CA LEU A 896 -10.92 24.01 7.69
C LEU A 896 -9.93 25.15 7.97
N ALA A 897 -9.33 25.18 9.16
CA ALA A 897 -8.29 26.14 9.50
C ALA A 897 -7.04 25.97 8.62
N ALA A 898 -6.62 24.74 8.34
CA ALA A 898 -5.51 24.46 7.43
C ALA A 898 -5.79 24.95 5.99
N VAL A 899 -7.00 24.72 5.48
CA VAL A 899 -7.41 25.24 4.16
C VAL A 899 -7.47 26.77 4.15
N ALA A 900 -7.99 27.40 5.20
CA ALA A 900 -8.02 28.85 5.33
C ALA A 900 -6.62 29.47 5.33
N ARG A 901 -5.65 28.86 6.04
CA ARG A 901 -4.23 29.27 5.99
C ARG A 901 -3.61 29.12 4.60
N ALA A 902 -3.93 28.04 3.89
CA ALA A 902 -3.47 27.86 2.51
C ALA A 902 -4.04 28.95 1.60
N ILE A 903 -5.32 29.31 1.75
CA ILE A 903 -5.95 30.39 0.98
C ILE A 903 -5.33 31.75 1.29
N LEU A 904 -5.03 32.06 2.56
CA LEU A 904 -4.34 33.30 2.93
C LEU A 904 -2.97 33.41 2.26
N THR A 905 -2.24 32.30 2.19
CA THR A 905 -0.98 32.21 1.44
C THR A 905 -1.19 32.48 -0.05
N VAL A 906 -2.19 31.81 -0.65
CA VAL A 906 -2.51 31.96 -2.08
C VAL A 906 -2.90 33.39 -2.42
N ASN A 907 -3.75 34.04 -1.63
CA ASN A 907 -4.19 35.42 -1.87
C ASN A 907 -3.04 36.42 -1.97
N THR A 908 -1.95 36.18 -1.23
CA THR A 908 -0.77 37.05 -1.24
C THR A 908 -0.01 36.96 -2.57
N HIS A 909 -0.06 35.81 -3.26
CA HIS A 909 0.69 35.55 -4.50
C HIS A 909 -0.14 34.91 -5.61
N GLU A 910 -1.44 35.15 -5.64
CA GLU A 910 -2.38 34.38 -6.47
C GLU A 910 -1.97 34.28 -7.96
N PRO A 911 -1.48 35.36 -8.62
CA PRO A 911 -1.01 35.24 -10.00
C PRO A 911 0.16 34.27 -10.18
N VAL A 912 1.05 34.12 -9.20
CA VAL A 912 2.17 33.17 -9.27
C VAL A 912 1.64 31.73 -9.25
N PHE A 913 0.65 31.44 -8.39
CA PHE A 913 0.03 30.12 -8.33
C PHE A 913 -0.76 29.80 -9.60
N THR A 914 -1.53 30.74 -10.15
CA THR A 914 -2.40 30.47 -11.30
C THR A 914 -1.70 30.57 -12.66
N GLN A 915 -0.71 31.47 -12.81
CA GLN A 915 -0.08 31.80 -14.10
C GLN A 915 1.43 31.56 -14.13
N GLY A 916 2.06 31.29 -12.98
CA GLY A 916 3.51 31.10 -12.91
C GLY A 916 3.98 29.86 -13.64
N ILE A 917 5.24 29.83 -14.05
CA ILE A 917 5.88 28.61 -14.56
C ILE A 917 6.55 27.86 -13.39
N PRO A 918 6.54 26.51 -13.38
CA PRO A 918 7.34 25.75 -12.44
C PRO A 918 8.81 26.14 -12.55
N ILE A 919 9.50 26.14 -11.41
CA ILE A 919 10.95 26.35 -11.33
C ILE A 919 11.56 25.17 -10.60
N ALA A 920 12.82 24.88 -10.90
CA ALA A 920 13.53 23.79 -10.26
C ALA A 920 13.63 23.99 -8.74
N ASP A 921 13.66 22.86 -8.04
CA ASP A 921 13.85 22.79 -6.61
C ASP A 921 15.24 23.31 -6.18
N TRP A 922 15.45 23.38 -4.87
CA TRP A 922 16.69 23.90 -4.30
C TRP A 922 17.83 22.88 -4.43
N ASP A 923 19.04 23.33 -4.77
CA ASP A 923 20.26 22.47 -4.83
C ASP A 923 20.48 21.77 -3.49
N ASP A 924 20.86 20.49 -3.48
CA ASP A 924 21.39 19.79 -2.28
C ASP A 924 20.51 19.92 -1.02
N MET A 925 19.18 19.82 -1.16
CA MET A 925 18.27 19.79 -0.01
C MET A 925 18.62 18.68 0.97
N ALA A 926 18.61 19.02 2.26
CA ALA A 926 18.84 18.05 3.31
C ALA A 926 17.79 16.93 3.26
N GLU A 927 18.22 15.69 3.53
CA GLU A 927 17.33 14.54 3.58
C GLU A 927 16.17 14.78 4.57
N GLY A 928 14.94 14.50 4.14
CA GLY A 928 13.73 14.74 4.93
C GLY A 928 13.11 16.14 4.76
N PHE A 929 13.45 16.86 3.69
CA PHE A 929 12.78 18.09 3.29
C PHE A 929 12.24 17.98 1.86
N SER A 930 11.06 18.54 1.62
CA SER A 930 10.43 18.63 0.29
C SER A 930 10.27 20.08 -0.14
N THR A 931 10.48 20.38 -1.42
CA THR A 931 10.25 21.70 -1.99
C THR A 931 9.40 21.67 -3.26
N CYS A 932 8.75 22.79 -3.53
CA CYS A 932 8.08 23.04 -4.81
C CYS A 932 8.03 24.55 -5.03
N GLY A 933 8.13 25.02 -6.28
CA GLY A 933 8.08 26.46 -6.55
C GLY A 933 7.58 26.84 -7.93
N ARG A 934 7.09 28.09 -8.04
CA ARG A 934 6.72 28.74 -9.31
C ARG A 934 7.24 30.16 -9.38
N MET A 935 7.44 30.64 -10.60
CA MET A 935 7.84 32.01 -10.88
C MET A 935 6.92 32.69 -11.90
N LEU A 936 6.60 33.96 -11.65
CA LEU A 936 5.93 34.83 -12.60
C LEU A 936 6.57 36.22 -12.57
N LYS A 937 6.99 36.73 -13.73
CA LYS A 937 7.49 38.12 -13.92
C LYS A 937 8.52 38.56 -12.86
N GLY A 938 9.49 37.71 -12.54
CA GLY A 938 10.56 38.01 -11.59
C GLY A 938 10.18 37.87 -10.10
N ARG A 939 8.96 37.39 -9.79
CA ARG A 939 8.56 36.95 -8.46
C ARG A 939 8.50 35.43 -8.42
N ALA A 940 9.19 34.82 -7.48
CA ALA A 940 9.17 33.38 -7.26
C ALA A 940 8.63 33.06 -5.87
N VAL A 941 7.82 32.00 -5.79
CA VAL A 941 7.26 31.49 -4.54
C VAL A 941 7.64 30.02 -4.42
N TRP A 942 8.18 29.64 -3.27
CA TRP A 942 8.47 28.25 -2.91
C TRP A 942 7.78 27.86 -1.62
N ILE A 943 7.61 26.56 -1.46
CA ILE A 943 7.32 25.94 -0.19
C ILE A 943 8.47 25.04 0.17
N VAL A 944 8.88 25.10 1.43
CA VAL A 944 9.81 24.16 2.03
C VAL A 944 9.10 23.53 3.22
N ALA A 945 9.02 22.20 3.22
CA ALA A 945 8.40 21.44 4.29
C ALA A 945 9.40 20.45 4.89
N SER A 946 9.39 20.34 6.22
CA SER A 946 10.19 19.36 6.96
C SER A 946 9.36 18.12 7.26
N ASP A 947 9.88 16.95 6.86
CA ASP A 947 9.36 15.63 7.21
C ASP A 947 10.19 14.95 8.29
N ARG A 948 11.15 15.68 8.88
CA ARG A 948 11.94 15.20 10.00
C ARG A 948 11.13 15.17 11.29
N ALA A 949 11.37 14.15 12.09
CA ALA A 949 10.78 14.01 13.42
C ALA A 949 11.43 14.94 14.46
N GLU A 950 12.68 15.35 14.23
CA GLU A 950 13.42 16.23 15.13
C GLU A 950 13.59 17.62 14.51
N PRO A 951 13.50 18.70 15.32
CA PRO A 951 13.81 20.04 14.86
C PRO A 951 15.21 20.09 14.24
N THR A 952 15.33 20.70 13.07
CA THR A 952 16.59 20.76 12.33
C THR A 952 16.83 22.18 11.83
N ASP A 953 18.04 22.69 12.04
CA ASP A 953 18.50 23.91 11.41
C ASP A 953 19.00 23.60 9.99
N ILE A 954 18.44 24.26 8.98
CA ILE A 954 18.91 24.15 7.60
C ILE A 954 19.46 25.47 7.10
N VAL A 955 20.59 25.41 6.39
CA VAL A 955 21.04 26.53 5.56
C VAL A 955 20.38 26.35 4.22
N LEU A 956 19.50 27.28 3.89
CA LEU A 956 18.76 27.35 2.64
C LEU A 956 19.75 27.72 1.49
N PRO A 957 20.06 26.81 0.55
CA PRO A 957 20.98 27.04 -0.57
C PRO A 957 20.41 28.06 -1.57
N SER A 958 21.15 28.40 -2.63
CA SER A 958 20.54 29.21 -3.70
C SER A 958 19.55 28.34 -4.49
N PRO A 959 18.34 28.82 -4.80
CA PRO A 959 17.46 28.11 -5.74
C PRO A 959 18.18 27.87 -7.09
N GLN A 960 17.94 26.71 -7.70
CA GLN A 960 18.58 26.33 -8.96
C GLN A 960 18.33 27.37 -10.06
N GLY A 961 19.39 27.75 -10.78
CA GLY A 961 19.31 28.69 -11.91
C GLY A 961 19.15 30.18 -11.56
N LEU A 962 19.11 30.56 -10.27
CA LEU A 962 18.92 31.96 -9.83
C LEU A 962 20.13 32.57 -9.09
N ARG A 963 21.30 31.91 -9.13
CA ARG A 963 22.54 32.40 -8.50
C ARG A 963 22.91 33.80 -9.03
N GLY A 964 22.92 34.80 -8.15
CA GLY A 964 23.27 36.19 -8.47
C GLY A 964 22.12 37.07 -8.98
N VAL A 965 20.87 36.58 -8.96
CA VAL A 965 19.69 37.28 -9.52
C VAL A 965 18.61 37.58 -8.46
N VAL A 966 18.71 37.01 -7.27
CA VAL A 966 17.79 37.26 -6.14
C VAL A 966 18.25 38.49 -5.37
N SER A 967 17.47 39.57 -5.41
CA SER A 967 17.77 40.81 -4.67
C SER A 967 17.25 40.77 -3.23
N GLU A 968 16.19 40.00 -2.96
CA GLU A 968 15.60 39.82 -1.64
C GLU A 968 14.89 38.46 -1.51
N LEU A 969 15.13 37.72 -0.41
CA LEU A 969 14.36 36.54 -0.01
C LEU A 969 13.55 36.87 1.26
N ARG A 970 12.25 36.61 1.24
CA ARG A 970 11.34 36.79 2.37
C ARG A 970 10.77 35.46 2.81
N VAL A 971 10.61 35.30 4.12
CA VAL A 971 9.92 34.16 4.72
C VAL A 971 8.59 34.67 5.23
N GLU A 972 7.52 34.04 4.76
CA GLU A 972 6.17 34.37 5.18
C GLU A 972 5.75 33.41 6.29
N PHE A 973 5.50 33.99 7.47
CA PHE A 973 4.86 33.32 8.60
C PHE A 973 3.39 33.74 8.65
N ASP A 974 2.53 32.84 9.13
CA ASP A 974 1.06 32.97 9.28
C ASP A 974 0.56 34.40 9.60
N LYS A 975 1.31 35.18 10.40
CA LYS A 975 0.98 36.58 10.78
C LYS A 975 2.16 37.57 10.70
N ALA A 976 3.32 37.21 10.14
CA ALA A 976 4.50 38.09 10.07
C ALA A 976 5.37 37.84 8.82
N ILE A 977 5.83 38.91 8.16
CA ILE A 977 6.84 38.84 7.10
C ILE A 977 8.18 39.19 7.75
N GLU A 978 9.07 38.21 7.89
CA GLU A 978 10.45 38.49 8.32
C GLU A 978 11.36 38.60 7.09
N LYS A 979 12.16 39.67 7.05
CA LYS A 979 13.30 39.76 6.14
C LYS A 979 14.36 38.77 6.61
N HIS A 980 14.52 37.65 5.91
CA HIS A 980 15.59 36.72 6.20
C HIS A 980 16.76 36.97 5.25
N VAL A 981 17.93 37.26 5.82
CA VAL A 981 19.16 37.37 5.05
C VAL A 981 19.62 35.95 4.74
N THR A 982 19.76 35.63 3.44
CA THR A 982 19.99 34.31 2.81
C THR A 982 21.23 33.52 3.25
N LYS A 983 21.89 33.85 4.36
CA LYS A 983 23.18 33.28 4.76
C LYS A 983 23.22 32.67 6.18
N GLY A 984 22.10 32.60 6.91
CA GLY A 984 22.03 32.00 8.25
C GLY A 984 21.29 30.66 8.29
N PRO A 985 21.57 29.79 9.28
CA PRO A 985 20.76 28.61 9.55
C PRO A 985 19.34 29.02 9.95
N MET A 986 18.36 28.28 9.44
CA MET A 986 16.94 28.49 9.71
C MET A 986 16.36 27.28 10.45
N PRO A 987 15.79 27.46 11.65
CA PRO A 987 15.22 26.36 12.41
C PRO A 987 13.93 25.90 11.75
N PHE A 988 13.76 24.59 11.54
CA PHE A 988 12.48 23.98 11.19
C PHE A 988 12.06 23.03 12.30
N ALA A 989 10.86 23.23 12.86
CA ALA A 989 10.26 22.24 13.74
C ALA A 989 9.82 20.98 12.95
N ALA A 990 9.64 19.87 13.65
CA ALA A 990 9.14 18.65 13.06
C ALA A 990 7.76 18.88 12.41
N GLY A 991 7.58 18.46 11.16
CA GLY A 991 6.33 18.70 10.44
C GLY A 991 6.06 20.17 10.09
N GLN A 992 7.02 21.09 10.23
CA GLN A 992 6.81 22.49 9.88
C GLN A 992 6.87 22.75 8.37
N THR A 993 5.99 23.61 7.87
CA THR A 993 6.02 24.14 6.50
C THR A 993 6.21 25.65 6.50
N ARG A 994 7.01 26.14 5.55
CA ARG A 994 7.27 27.58 5.35
C ARG A 994 7.15 27.95 3.88
N VAL A 995 6.68 29.16 3.65
CA VAL A 995 6.54 29.75 2.31
C VAL A 995 7.61 30.81 2.14
N PHE A 996 8.30 30.75 1.00
CA PHE A 996 9.39 31.65 0.65
C PHE A 996 9.04 32.42 -0.59
N THR A 997 9.26 33.73 -0.54
CA THR A 997 9.07 34.60 -1.70
C THR A 997 10.39 35.25 -2.05
N ALA A 998 10.84 35.09 -3.30
CA ALA A 998 11.95 35.86 -3.84
C ALA A 998 11.46 36.90 -4.85
N LEU A 999 12.10 38.06 -4.82
CA LEU A 999 11.93 39.12 -5.80
C LEU A 999 13.25 39.33 -6.56
N ARG A 1000 13.15 39.51 -7.87
CA ARG A 1000 14.25 39.93 -8.74
C ARG A 1000 14.46 41.43 -8.61
#